data_AF-A0A319CRJ4-F1
#
_entry.id   AF-A0A319CRJ4-F1
#
_cell.length_a   1.000
_cell.length_b   1.000
_cell.length_c   1.000
_cell.angle_alpha   90.00
_cell.angle_beta   90.00
_cell.angle_gamma   90.00
#
_symmetry.space_group_name_H-M   'P 1'
#
loop_
_entity.id
_entity.type
_entity.pdbx_description
1 polymer ?
#
loop_
_entity_poly.entity_id
_entity_poly.type
_entity_poly.pdbx_seq_one_letter_code
_entity_poly.pdbx_strand_id
1 'polypeptide(L)'
;MSSPVDLRNPGRPIHVGVVLLNTVTEQLDIAPVGFFSGLDRNFLRDMPTEMVDDESKAQGLDFVYHWVNEDGKTPAKLTTGMSVLPTDSFARCPPLDIILIGASRMGYKANEAEKEFLRKSYNDCTAILCVCGGFEPVLSAGLMEGKTATGPRFMLPVLRELGPGVNWVEKRWVQDGKIWTTGALLSGFDMVAAFGRATWGDRPLVDDFIKKGGFPERDIDYLEPEVLDDAYPTSYRQGGYLLYKDSAKPSIRRAGCRLQFPPALRRPINTQPTVRPQDVIRIHRSYTNGDRCIKFGYDCTLTSSHCPTGNDHSSANNPSKSGSSESQNEDVVASLFKHAPKHGDQSAQMCEMHRQMMCKQLLGEDTSRRAQRTSHGATMPPPTPIPTSNAEYKSLRVSMKEADELLSHFQSKKVYFPFVDVPDNLTAASMAKVRPFLFLAILTISTTQRPLLQRKLDERFRRVLSERIVLQGEKSLDYAQGLLVYLAWHPIHIRPLNNQLFQYLQILSSMLSDLRLDQKLHEMAARNACLGCYNLLSLLSLGFQRRSDSTFYDSMKSAIEETTTDDKHHSHQTMLSRTQMLWETVARASEQGGDNLPKCCLSFHLQIQDLEDKIRFDAPEAASLRISILSLKVVTAYLPWTVHRPSSSHRSSSEPCAPQYQSVENLKEARSCLAEIQGFFDYFLSIPADNYIYFSLREWCQLILTISTASQICFLTHPFMDTQWYEFQIKARSRMQIYLESLLHRMSTLSVSKAGEAPDIFCMFQSVLDVVLETYAVAKINSPLQSVSDHSGTEDTDSLSVGATSTTSRRCPMMNGAIKQTEFWEAVQRSNTLCVEGTEAKSSSRYSRAFGTGMDGLFDDAQDWPSLFSEWVSLT
;
A
#
# COMPACT_ATOMS: atom_id res chain seq x y z
N MET A 1 -31.98 34.78 -30.97
CA MET A 1 -31.03 34.04 -30.13
C MET A 1 -31.00 34.74 -28.79
N SER A 2 -31.31 34.05 -27.69
CA SER A 2 -31.15 34.62 -26.35
C SER A 2 -29.66 34.81 -26.09
N SER A 3 -29.27 35.95 -25.54
CA SER A 3 -27.89 36.13 -25.07
C SER A 3 -27.55 35.03 -24.05
N PRO A 4 -26.33 34.48 -24.05
CA PRO A 4 -25.89 33.54 -23.02
C PRO A 4 -26.09 34.13 -21.63
N VAL A 5 -26.39 33.28 -20.65
CA VAL A 5 -26.61 33.74 -19.28
C VAL A 5 -25.32 34.29 -18.69
N ASP A 6 -25.45 35.46 -18.03
CA ASP A 6 -24.38 36.00 -17.21
C ASP A 6 -24.23 35.15 -15.95
N LEU A 7 -23.17 34.33 -15.92
CA LEU A 7 -22.92 33.42 -14.81
C LEU A 7 -22.69 34.14 -13.47
N ARG A 8 -22.34 35.43 -13.47
CA ARG A 8 -22.14 36.21 -12.22
C ARG A 8 -23.47 36.48 -11.50
N ASN A 9 -24.50 36.75 -12.29
CA ASN A 9 -25.86 37.03 -11.82
C ASN A 9 -26.86 36.27 -12.71
N PRO A 10 -26.96 34.94 -12.54
CA PRO A 10 -27.69 34.12 -13.49
C PRO A 10 -29.21 34.33 -13.43
N GLY A 11 -29.77 34.81 -12.30
CA GLY A 11 -31.20 35.04 -12.10
C GLY A 11 -32.09 33.79 -12.16
N ARG A 12 -31.50 32.64 -12.47
CA ARG A 12 -32.07 31.29 -12.53
C ARG A 12 -30.97 30.27 -12.19
N PRO A 13 -31.31 28.98 -11.93
CA PRO A 13 -30.30 27.94 -11.79
C PRO A 13 -29.40 27.83 -13.03
N ILE A 14 -28.12 27.52 -12.79
CA ILE A 14 -27.08 27.34 -13.82
C ILE A 14 -27.11 25.89 -14.29
N HIS A 15 -27.33 25.67 -15.58
CA HIS A 15 -27.35 24.35 -16.20
C HIS A 15 -25.93 23.91 -16.58
N VAL A 16 -25.40 22.92 -15.88
CA VAL A 16 -24.08 22.32 -16.13
C VAL A 16 -24.26 20.97 -16.81
N GLY A 17 -23.79 20.85 -18.04
CA GLY A 17 -23.89 19.61 -18.82
C GLY A 17 -22.55 18.91 -18.96
N VAL A 18 -22.49 17.63 -18.57
CA VAL A 18 -21.38 16.73 -18.91
C VAL A 18 -21.77 15.93 -20.15
N VAL A 19 -21.05 16.15 -21.26
CA VAL A 19 -21.34 15.48 -22.53
C VAL A 19 -20.57 14.18 -22.62
N LEU A 20 -21.31 13.08 -22.72
CA LEU A 20 -20.81 11.72 -22.78
C LEU A 20 -21.01 11.18 -24.19
N LEU A 21 -19.90 11.02 -24.92
CA LEU A 21 -19.90 10.52 -26.29
C LEU A 21 -20.17 9.01 -26.34
N ASN A 22 -20.45 8.48 -27.53
CA ASN A 22 -20.71 7.04 -27.77
C ASN A 22 -19.42 6.20 -27.73
N THR A 23 -18.68 6.31 -26.64
CA THR A 23 -17.38 5.67 -26.41
C THR A 23 -17.11 5.60 -24.91
N VAL A 24 -15.96 5.04 -24.54
CA VAL A 24 -15.48 5.09 -23.15
C VAL A 24 -14.91 6.48 -22.88
N THR A 25 -15.41 7.15 -21.84
CA THR A 25 -14.92 8.47 -21.37
C THR A 25 -13.97 8.30 -20.18
N GLU A 26 -12.89 9.08 -20.14
CA GLU A 26 -11.94 9.05 -19.04
C GLU A 26 -12.56 9.65 -17.76
N GLN A 27 -12.62 8.84 -16.69
CA GLN A 27 -13.37 9.21 -15.48
C GLN A 27 -12.79 10.42 -14.75
N LEU A 28 -11.46 10.60 -14.78
CA LEU A 28 -10.80 11.74 -14.14
C LEU A 28 -11.04 13.05 -14.89
N ASP A 29 -11.37 12.99 -16.18
CA ASP A 29 -11.57 14.18 -17.00
C ASP A 29 -12.95 14.82 -16.79
N ILE A 30 -13.92 14.04 -16.33
CA ILE A 30 -15.26 14.53 -15.97
C ILE A 30 -15.41 14.84 -14.47
N ALA A 31 -14.48 14.35 -13.64
CA ALA A 31 -14.46 14.62 -12.19
C ALA A 31 -14.44 16.13 -11.82
N PRO A 32 -13.84 17.05 -12.60
CA PRO A 32 -13.88 18.49 -12.32
C PRO A 32 -15.29 19.08 -12.23
N VAL A 33 -16.34 18.40 -12.74
CA VAL A 33 -17.74 18.84 -12.53
C VAL A 33 -18.10 18.97 -11.05
N GLY A 34 -17.43 18.20 -10.18
CA GLY A 34 -17.61 18.24 -8.73
C GLY A 34 -17.28 19.61 -8.11
N PHE A 35 -16.48 20.45 -8.79
CA PHE A 35 -16.21 21.82 -8.36
C PHE A 35 -17.49 22.63 -8.15
N PHE A 36 -18.45 22.51 -9.08
CA PHE A 36 -19.70 23.25 -9.00
C PHE A 36 -20.59 22.79 -7.83
N SER A 37 -20.52 21.50 -7.46
CA SER A 37 -21.27 20.95 -6.32
C SER A 37 -20.84 21.61 -5.00
N GLY A 38 -19.55 21.93 -4.85
CA GLY A 38 -19.06 22.63 -3.67
C GLY A 38 -19.53 24.09 -3.55
N LEU A 39 -20.00 24.68 -4.64
CA LEU A 39 -20.59 26.03 -4.67
C LEU A 39 -22.13 25.99 -4.63
N ASP A 40 -22.73 24.80 -4.65
CA ASP A 40 -24.18 24.63 -4.72
C ASP A 40 -24.83 24.99 -3.38
N ARG A 41 -25.89 25.79 -3.44
CA ARG A 41 -26.62 26.27 -2.26
C ARG A 41 -27.19 25.12 -1.43
N ASN A 42 -27.67 24.04 -2.05
CA ASN A 42 -28.20 22.89 -1.31
C ASN A 42 -27.07 22.13 -0.59
N PHE A 43 -25.92 21.96 -1.25
CA PHE A 43 -24.75 21.35 -0.61
C PHE A 43 -24.29 22.20 0.59
N LEU A 44 -24.15 23.52 0.39
CA LEU A 44 -23.70 24.45 1.43
C LEU A 44 -24.68 24.59 2.59
N ARG A 45 -25.99 24.47 2.35
CA ARG A 45 -27.02 24.54 3.40
C ARG A 45 -26.82 23.46 4.47
N ASP A 46 -26.43 22.26 4.06
CA ASP A 46 -26.34 21.09 4.95
C ASP A 46 -24.95 20.99 5.62
N MET A 47 -24.00 21.89 5.28
CA MET A 47 -22.68 21.96 5.89
C MET A 47 -22.72 22.57 7.30
N PRO A 48 -21.97 22.03 8.28
CA PRO A 48 -21.86 22.62 9.61
C PRO A 48 -21.33 24.05 9.56
N THR A 49 -21.91 24.95 10.37
CA THR A 49 -21.50 26.38 10.41
C THR A 49 -20.06 26.55 10.89
N GLU A 50 -19.51 25.55 11.60
CA GLU A 50 -18.10 25.50 11.99
C GLU A 50 -17.15 25.33 10.78
N MET A 51 -17.63 24.78 9.66
CA MET A 51 -16.83 24.56 8.45
C MET A 51 -17.04 25.66 7.41
N VAL A 52 -18.29 26.09 7.23
CA VAL A 52 -18.69 27.16 6.31
C VAL A 52 -19.65 28.10 7.05
N ASP A 53 -19.25 29.34 7.25
CA ASP A 53 -20.05 30.34 7.94
C ASP A 53 -21.30 30.73 7.13
N ASP A 54 -22.28 31.34 7.79
CA ASP A 54 -23.57 31.67 7.17
C ASP A 54 -23.45 32.75 6.08
N GLU A 55 -22.44 33.63 6.13
CA GLU A 55 -22.18 34.64 5.10
C GLU A 55 -21.65 33.98 3.82
N SER A 56 -20.76 32.98 3.96
CA SER A 56 -20.27 32.15 2.87
C SER A 56 -21.39 31.29 2.27
N LYS A 57 -22.26 30.68 3.11
CA LYS A 57 -23.43 29.92 2.65
C LYS A 57 -24.40 30.78 1.83
N ALA A 58 -24.59 32.04 2.21
CA ALA A 58 -25.47 32.97 1.50
C ALA A 58 -24.98 33.29 0.06
N GLN A 59 -23.70 33.09 -0.22
CA GLN A 59 -23.11 33.28 -1.56
C GLN A 59 -23.33 32.09 -2.51
N GLY A 60 -23.90 30.99 -2.01
CA GLY A 60 -24.17 29.78 -2.79
C GLY A 60 -25.02 30.01 -4.03
N LEU A 61 -24.68 29.30 -5.10
CA LEU A 61 -25.34 29.33 -6.39
C LEU A 61 -26.27 28.11 -6.55
N ASP A 62 -27.28 28.20 -7.41
CA ASP A 62 -28.17 27.08 -7.70
C ASP A 62 -27.70 26.41 -9.01
N PHE A 63 -27.37 25.11 -8.98
CA PHE A 63 -26.97 24.35 -10.17
C PHE A 63 -27.97 23.26 -10.53
N VAL A 64 -28.05 22.95 -11.82
CA VAL A 64 -28.76 21.78 -12.36
C VAL A 64 -27.78 21.00 -13.22
N TYR A 65 -27.58 19.72 -12.89
CA TYR A 65 -26.61 18.86 -13.56
C TYR A 65 -27.29 18.00 -14.62
N HIS A 66 -26.74 18.02 -15.82
CA HIS A 66 -27.17 17.20 -16.95
C HIS A 66 -26.06 16.25 -17.38
N TRP A 67 -26.32 14.96 -17.33
CA TRP A 67 -25.45 13.93 -17.89
C TRP A 67 -26.02 13.56 -19.26
N VAL A 68 -25.40 14.08 -20.32
CA VAL A 68 -26.01 14.12 -21.65
C VAL A 68 -25.32 13.14 -22.58
N ASN A 69 -26.07 12.27 -23.23
CA ASN A 69 -25.58 11.49 -24.37
C ASN A 69 -26.63 11.46 -25.50
N GLU A 70 -26.38 10.69 -26.56
CA GLU A 70 -27.21 10.75 -27.76
C GLU A 70 -28.67 10.38 -27.51
N ASP A 71 -28.94 9.28 -26.80
CA ASP A 71 -30.29 8.73 -26.63
C ASP A 71 -30.92 9.01 -25.25
N GLY A 72 -30.14 9.48 -24.27
CA GLY A 72 -30.56 9.73 -22.89
C GLY A 72 -31.05 8.47 -22.17
N LYS A 73 -30.61 7.29 -22.61
CA LYS A 73 -31.05 5.98 -22.09
C LYS A 73 -29.89 5.01 -21.88
N THR A 74 -28.97 4.93 -22.84
CA THR A 74 -27.86 3.99 -22.78
C THR A 74 -26.86 4.45 -21.71
N PRO A 75 -26.50 3.61 -20.71
CA PRO A 75 -25.49 3.99 -19.73
C PRO A 75 -24.16 4.31 -20.41
N ALA A 76 -23.61 5.49 -20.14
CA ALA A 76 -22.32 5.91 -20.65
C ALA A 76 -21.21 5.18 -19.90
N LYS A 77 -20.27 4.58 -20.64
CA LYS A 77 -19.15 3.83 -20.06
C LYS A 77 -18.00 4.76 -19.74
N LEU A 78 -17.44 4.60 -18.54
CA LEU A 78 -16.22 5.27 -18.12
C LEU A 78 -15.06 4.27 -18.03
N THR A 79 -13.84 4.79 -17.94
CA THR A 79 -12.65 4.00 -17.58
C THR A 79 -12.87 3.25 -16.25
N THR A 80 -12.19 2.13 -16.04
CA THR A 80 -12.30 1.27 -14.83
C THR A 80 -13.65 0.55 -14.63
N GLY A 81 -14.52 0.54 -15.65
CA GLY A 81 -15.78 -0.21 -15.62
C GLY A 81 -16.94 0.53 -14.95
N MET A 82 -16.75 1.79 -14.53
CA MET A 82 -17.84 2.65 -14.06
C MET A 82 -18.82 2.98 -15.19
N SER A 83 -20.08 3.19 -14.85
CA SER A 83 -21.11 3.62 -15.79
C SER A 83 -21.93 4.77 -15.20
N VAL A 84 -22.27 5.75 -16.04
CA VAL A 84 -23.14 6.88 -15.68
C VAL A 84 -24.47 6.74 -16.40
N LEU A 85 -25.56 6.81 -15.66
CA LEU A 85 -26.90 6.87 -16.25
C LEU A 85 -27.14 8.29 -16.78
N PRO A 86 -27.39 8.47 -18.09
CA PRO A 86 -27.67 9.79 -18.63
C PRO A 86 -29.01 10.31 -18.11
N THR A 87 -29.07 11.61 -17.83
CA THR A 87 -30.31 12.31 -17.45
C THR A 87 -31.05 12.81 -18.68
N ASP A 88 -30.31 13.14 -19.74
CA ASP A 88 -30.82 13.83 -20.91
C ASP A 88 -30.30 13.21 -22.21
N SER A 89 -31.12 13.28 -23.26
CA SER A 89 -30.70 12.99 -24.63
C SER A 89 -30.35 14.28 -25.36
N PHE A 90 -29.56 14.24 -26.43
CA PHE A 90 -29.28 15.44 -27.26
C PHE A 90 -30.56 16.15 -27.73
N ALA A 91 -31.63 15.39 -27.97
CA ALA A 91 -32.92 15.93 -28.39
C ALA A 91 -33.73 16.62 -27.26
N ARG A 92 -33.58 16.16 -26.01
CA ARG A 92 -34.39 16.62 -24.86
C ARG A 92 -33.62 17.52 -23.89
N CYS A 93 -32.29 17.59 -24.02
CA CYS A 93 -31.45 18.39 -23.16
C CYS A 93 -31.83 19.88 -23.27
N PRO A 94 -32.07 20.56 -22.13
CA PRO A 94 -32.27 22.00 -22.13
C PRO A 94 -30.99 22.74 -22.53
N PRO A 95 -31.06 24.04 -22.89
CA PRO A 95 -29.86 24.85 -23.12
C PRO A 95 -28.90 24.77 -21.92
N LEU A 96 -27.63 24.50 -22.20
CA LEU A 96 -26.58 24.37 -21.18
C LEU A 96 -25.82 25.69 -21.06
N ASP A 97 -25.53 26.11 -19.82
CA ASP A 97 -24.75 27.32 -19.55
C ASP A 97 -23.24 27.02 -19.49
N ILE A 98 -22.89 25.87 -18.91
CA ILE A 98 -21.53 25.34 -18.81
C ILE A 98 -21.52 23.93 -19.36
N ILE A 99 -20.59 23.63 -20.25
CA ILE A 99 -20.41 22.30 -20.85
C ILE A 99 -19.06 21.75 -20.39
N LEU A 100 -19.01 20.52 -19.89
CA LEU A 100 -17.78 19.80 -19.57
C LEU A 100 -17.65 18.57 -20.47
N ILE A 101 -16.49 18.39 -21.07
CA ILE A 101 -16.19 17.27 -21.98
C ILE A 101 -14.82 16.69 -21.62
N GLY A 102 -14.79 15.38 -21.35
CA GLY A 102 -13.56 14.64 -21.08
C GLY A 102 -13.04 13.86 -22.29
N ALA A 103 -11.84 13.27 -22.17
CA ALA A 103 -11.27 12.49 -23.25
C ALA A 103 -12.07 11.22 -23.55
N SER A 104 -12.26 10.94 -24.85
CA SER A 104 -12.75 9.68 -25.36
C SER A 104 -11.62 8.67 -25.60
N ARG A 105 -11.97 7.39 -25.74
CA ARG A 105 -11.05 6.35 -26.23
C ARG A 105 -10.24 6.85 -27.43
N MET A 106 -8.91 6.72 -27.37
CA MET A 106 -8.01 7.13 -28.45
C MET A 106 -8.46 6.57 -29.82
N GLY A 107 -8.51 7.46 -30.81
CA GLY A 107 -8.92 7.12 -32.18
C GLY A 107 -10.43 7.14 -32.43
N TYR A 108 -11.25 7.38 -31.40
CA TYR A 108 -12.68 7.63 -31.56
C TYR A 108 -12.92 8.91 -32.38
N LYS A 109 -13.94 8.90 -33.23
CA LYS A 109 -14.35 10.07 -34.02
C LYS A 109 -15.79 10.38 -33.71
N ALA A 110 -16.04 11.62 -33.28
CA ALA A 110 -17.40 12.07 -32.99
C ALA A 110 -18.29 11.91 -34.23
N ASN A 111 -19.50 11.42 -34.02
CA ASN A 111 -20.50 11.30 -35.07
C ASN A 111 -21.16 12.66 -35.37
N GLU A 112 -21.97 12.75 -36.41
CA GLU A 112 -22.61 14.03 -36.78
C GLU A 112 -23.64 14.50 -35.75
N ALA A 113 -24.31 13.59 -35.04
CA ALA A 113 -25.26 13.97 -33.99
C ALA A 113 -24.55 14.65 -32.79
N GLU A 114 -23.39 14.12 -32.38
CA GLU A 114 -22.54 14.69 -31.35
C GLU A 114 -21.99 16.05 -31.77
N LYS A 115 -21.48 16.18 -33.00
CA LYS A 115 -20.99 17.46 -33.53
C LYS A 115 -22.10 18.50 -33.62
N GLU A 116 -23.28 18.12 -34.08
CA GLU A 116 -24.42 19.03 -34.19
C GLU A 116 -24.91 19.48 -32.82
N PHE A 117 -24.96 18.57 -31.85
CA PHE A 117 -25.26 18.91 -30.46
C PHE A 117 -24.24 19.90 -29.89
N LEU A 118 -22.94 19.70 -30.16
CA LEU A 118 -21.89 20.62 -29.72
C LEU A 118 -21.99 21.99 -30.40
N ARG A 119 -22.28 22.07 -31.70
CA ARG A 119 -22.50 23.35 -32.40
C ARG A 119 -23.71 24.10 -31.86
N LYS A 120 -24.82 23.38 -31.63
CA LYS A 120 -26.03 23.95 -31.02
C LYS A 120 -25.72 24.48 -29.62
N SER A 121 -25.15 23.64 -28.77
CA SER A 121 -24.87 23.99 -27.37
C SER A 121 -23.81 25.08 -27.25
N TYR A 122 -22.86 25.15 -28.19
CA TYR A 122 -21.92 26.26 -28.30
C TYR A 122 -22.65 27.58 -28.37
N ASN A 123 -23.70 27.73 -29.19
CA ASN A 123 -24.42 29.00 -29.36
C ASN A 123 -25.09 29.49 -28.07
N ASP A 124 -25.58 28.57 -27.23
CA ASP A 124 -26.36 28.89 -26.04
C ASP A 124 -25.49 29.04 -24.77
N CYS A 125 -24.36 28.33 -24.70
CA CYS A 125 -23.51 28.29 -23.51
C CYS A 125 -22.63 29.51 -23.33
N THR A 126 -22.23 29.73 -22.07
CA THR A 126 -21.26 30.73 -21.65
C THR A 126 -19.85 30.16 -21.58
N ALA A 127 -19.71 28.84 -21.34
CA ALA A 127 -18.40 28.17 -21.30
C ALA A 127 -18.47 26.70 -21.78
N ILE A 128 -17.43 26.28 -22.50
CA ILE A 128 -17.12 24.88 -22.81
C ILE A 128 -15.75 24.56 -22.20
N LEU A 129 -15.72 23.59 -21.31
CA LEU A 129 -14.60 23.13 -20.53
C LEU A 129 -14.14 21.78 -21.08
N CYS A 130 -13.01 21.76 -21.78
CA CYS A 130 -12.46 20.56 -22.42
C CYS A 130 -11.26 20.07 -21.62
N VAL A 131 -11.37 18.89 -21.02
CA VAL A 131 -10.28 18.30 -20.23
C VAL A 131 -9.54 17.25 -21.06
N CYS A 132 -8.21 17.31 -21.05
CA CYS A 132 -7.35 16.36 -21.77
C CYS A 132 -7.74 16.29 -23.27
N GLY A 133 -8.02 15.10 -23.80
CA GLY A 133 -8.50 14.89 -25.17
C GLY A 133 -9.95 15.35 -25.44
N GLY A 134 -10.66 15.91 -24.45
CA GLY A 134 -12.04 16.38 -24.59
C GLY A 134 -12.23 17.52 -25.61
N PHE A 135 -11.14 18.16 -26.06
CA PHE A 135 -11.20 19.15 -27.15
C PHE A 135 -11.44 18.51 -28.53
N GLU A 136 -11.08 17.23 -28.73
CA GLU A 136 -11.16 16.55 -30.04
C GLU A 136 -12.56 16.63 -30.70
N PRO A 137 -13.67 16.32 -30.00
CA PRO A 137 -15.00 16.46 -30.58
C PRO A 137 -15.34 17.92 -30.92
N VAL A 138 -14.90 18.89 -30.11
CA VAL A 138 -15.10 20.33 -30.32
C VAL A 138 -14.31 20.85 -31.53
N LEU A 139 -13.08 20.37 -31.69
CA LEU A 139 -12.23 20.60 -32.87
C LEU A 139 -12.91 20.04 -34.11
N SER A 140 -13.37 18.79 -34.07
CA SER A 140 -14.03 18.11 -35.19
C SER A 140 -15.38 18.73 -35.58
N ALA A 141 -16.03 19.44 -34.66
CA ALA A 141 -17.23 20.22 -34.91
C ALA A 141 -16.95 21.55 -35.61
N GLY A 142 -15.68 21.95 -35.75
CA GLY A 142 -15.25 23.20 -36.39
C GLY A 142 -15.29 24.43 -35.49
N LEU A 143 -15.32 24.24 -34.16
CA LEU A 143 -15.52 25.33 -33.20
C LEU A 143 -14.22 25.97 -32.70
N MET A 144 -13.07 25.38 -33.03
CA MET A 144 -11.75 25.83 -32.56
C MET A 144 -10.92 26.57 -33.62
N GLU A 145 -11.44 26.73 -34.84
CA GLU A 145 -10.73 27.42 -35.92
C GLU A 145 -10.37 28.87 -35.51
N GLY A 146 -9.10 29.24 -35.68
CA GLY A 146 -8.55 30.54 -35.30
C GLY A 146 -8.40 30.76 -33.79
N LYS A 147 -8.61 29.74 -32.96
CA LYS A 147 -8.53 29.83 -31.50
C LYS A 147 -7.16 29.44 -30.95
N THR A 148 -6.83 29.95 -29.78
CA THR A 148 -5.70 29.46 -28.98
C THR A 148 -6.19 28.35 -28.04
N ALA A 149 -5.50 27.21 -28.04
CA ALA A 149 -5.86 26.06 -27.22
C ALA A 149 -4.61 25.31 -26.72
N THR A 150 -4.80 24.45 -25.72
CA THR A 150 -3.81 23.49 -25.25
C THR A 150 -4.41 22.08 -25.27
N GLY A 151 -3.56 21.08 -25.08
CA GLY A 151 -3.92 19.68 -24.96
C GLY A 151 -2.85 18.95 -24.15
N PRO A 152 -2.94 17.62 -24.00
CA PRO A 152 -1.89 16.83 -23.35
C PRO A 152 -0.52 17.13 -23.97
N ARG A 153 0.49 17.46 -23.16
CA ARG A 153 1.81 17.93 -23.63
C ARG A 153 2.43 16.99 -24.68
N PHE A 154 2.28 15.68 -24.45
CA PHE A 154 2.78 14.64 -25.35
C PHE A 154 2.06 14.58 -26.70
N MET A 155 0.85 15.15 -26.82
CA MET A 155 0.07 15.22 -28.07
C MET A 155 0.23 16.54 -28.82
N LEU A 156 0.68 17.63 -28.16
CA LEU A 156 0.78 18.95 -28.78
C LEU A 156 1.53 18.97 -30.13
N PRO A 157 2.65 18.24 -30.33
CA PRO A 157 3.29 18.17 -31.64
C PRO A 157 2.35 17.65 -32.75
N VAL A 158 1.62 16.57 -32.47
CA VAL A 158 0.68 15.96 -33.41
C VAL A 158 -0.55 16.85 -33.64
N LEU A 159 -1.02 17.53 -32.60
CA LEU A 159 -2.18 18.43 -32.70
C LEU A 159 -1.92 19.64 -33.60
N ARG A 160 -0.69 20.16 -33.60
CA ARG A 160 -0.26 21.23 -34.53
C ARG A 160 -0.33 20.80 -35.99
N GLU A 161 -0.13 19.52 -36.28
CA GLU A 161 -0.25 18.96 -37.63
C GLU A 161 -1.71 18.68 -38.01
N LEU A 162 -2.50 18.12 -37.09
CA LEU A 162 -3.89 17.71 -37.34
C LEU A 162 -4.89 18.88 -37.32
N GLY A 163 -4.58 19.95 -36.58
CA GLY A 163 -5.42 21.14 -36.45
C GLY A 163 -4.59 22.41 -36.65
N PRO A 164 -4.05 22.67 -37.85
CA PRO A 164 -3.18 23.83 -38.10
C PRO A 164 -3.92 25.17 -38.00
N GLY A 165 -5.25 25.16 -38.07
CA GLY A 165 -6.11 26.32 -37.83
C GLY A 165 -6.20 26.75 -36.36
N VAL A 166 -5.65 25.96 -35.44
CA VAL A 166 -5.65 26.24 -33.99
C VAL A 166 -4.24 26.59 -33.53
N ASN A 167 -4.10 27.67 -32.77
CA ASN A 167 -2.84 28.05 -32.15
C ASN A 167 -2.60 27.20 -30.89
N TRP A 168 -1.92 26.06 -31.04
CA TRP A 168 -1.63 25.13 -29.95
C TRP A 168 -0.43 25.58 -29.09
N VAL A 169 -0.72 25.99 -27.86
CA VAL A 169 0.27 26.42 -26.87
C VAL A 169 0.48 25.38 -25.78
N GLU A 170 1.69 25.32 -25.24
CA GLU A 170 2.03 24.41 -24.13
C GLU A 170 1.72 25.08 -22.79
N LYS A 171 0.47 24.96 -22.34
CA LYS A 171 0.00 25.47 -21.04
C LYS A 171 -0.88 24.45 -20.33
N ARG A 172 -0.96 24.53 -19.01
CA ARG A 172 -1.79 23.65 -18.18
C ARG A 172 -3.27 23.80 -18.51
N TRP A 173 -3.70 25.03 -18.73
CA TRP A 173 -5.02 25.36 -19.27
C TRP A 173 -4.93 26.64 -20.10
N VAL A 174 -5.87 26.82 -21.03
CA VAL A 174 -6.00 28.00 -21.89
C VAL A 174 -7.48 28.35 -21.99
N GLN A 175 -7.78 29.64 -21.89
CA GLN A 175 -9.08 30.21 -22.24
C GLN A 175 -8.96 31.04 -23.53
N ASP A 176 -9.80 30.74 -24.52
CA ASP A 176 -10.05 31.62 -25.67
C ASP A 176 -11.57 31.80 -25.87
N GLY A 177 -12.06 32.99 -25.53
CA GLY A 177 -13.48 33.27 -25.49
C GLY A 177 -14.19 32.36 -24.47
N LYS A 178 -15.14 31.56 -24.97
CA LYS A 178 -15.88 30.58 -24.16
C LYS A 178 -15.28 29.18 -24.14
N ILE A 179 -14.21 28.92 -24.91
CA ILE A 179 -13.56 27.61 -24.93
C ILE A 179 -12.41 27.61 -23.93
N TRP A 180 -12.45 26.68 -23.00
CA TRP A 180 -11.37 26.35 -22.09
C TRP A 180 -10.84 24.97 -22.45
N THR A 181 -9.53 24.84 -22.56
CA THR A 181 -8.85 23.57 -22.85
C THR A 181 -7.76 23.32 -21.84
N THR A 182 -7.43 22.04 -21.56
CA THR A 182 -6.41 21.69 -20.58
C THR A 182 -5.38 20.70 -21.12
N GLY A 183 -4.25 20.61 -20.41
CA GLY A 183 -3.37 19.45 -20.47
C GLY A 183 -4.04 18.17 -19.93
N ALA A 184 -3.23 17.16 -19.63
CA ALA A 184 -3.75 15.86 -19.22
C ALA A 184 -4.39 15.85 -17.81
N LEU A 185 -5.42 15.02 -17.64
CA LEU A 185 -5.98 14.55 -16.37
C LEU A 185 -6.25 15.66 -15.34
N LEU A 186 -5.38 15.75 -14.33
CA LEU A 186 -5.50 16.67 -13.20
C LEU A 186 -5.52 18.15 -13.63
N SER A 187 -5.09 18.47 -14.85
CA SER A 187 -5.15 19.82 -15.40
C SER A 187 -6.58 20.38 -15.46
N GLY A 188 -7.59 19.50 -15.51
CA GLY A 188 -9.00 19.86 -15.38
C GLY A 188 -9.33 20.53 -14.05
N PHE A 189 -8.67 20.14 -12.95
CA PHE A 189 -8.88 20.75 -11.64
C PHE A 189 -8.26 22.15 -11.53
N ASP A 190 -7.08 22.40 -12.12
CA ASP A 190 -6.52 23.75 -12.18
C ASP A 190 -7.41 24.67 -13.04
N MET A 191 -7.96 24.15 -14.13
CA MET A 191 -8.87 24.90 -15.00
C MET A 191 -10.15 25.30 -14.28
N VAL A 192 -10.83 24.40 -13.55
CA VAL A 192 -12.08 24.77 -12.86
C VAL A 192 -11.84 25.75 -11.71
N ALA A 193 -10.68 25.68 -11.03
CA ALA A 193 -10.28 26.68 -10.05
C ALA A 193 -10.07 28.06 -10.72
N ALA A 194 -9.35 28.11 -11.84
CA ALA A 194 -9.14 29.33 -12.62
C ALA A 194 -10.46 29.89 -13.19
N PHE A 195 -11.31 29.02 -13.72
CA PHE A 195 -12.64 29.34 -14.22
C PHE A 195 -13.53 29.93 -13.12
N GLY A 196 -13.54 29.31 -11.94
CA GLY A 196 -14.29 29.78 -10.79
C GLY A 196 -13.86 31.18 -10.36
N ARG A 197 -12.55 31.45 -10.28
CA ARG A 197 -12.01 32.78 -9.97
C ARG A 197 -12.34 33.82 -11.04
N ALA A 198 -12.21 33.46 -12.31
CA ALA A 198 -12.53 34.37 -13.42
C ALA A 198 -14.02 34.74 -13.46
N THR A 199 -14.87 33.76 -13.15
CA THR A 199 -16.33 33.89 -13.25
C THR A 199 -16.91 34.53 -12.00
N TRP A 200 -16.54 34.05 -10.81
CA TRP A 200 -17.16 34.35 -9.51
C TRP A 200 -16.15 34.82 -8.46
N GLY A 201 -14.99 35.35 -8.85
CA GLY A 201 -13.96 35.82 -7.90
C GLY A 201 -14.38 36.99 -7.00
N ASP A 202 -15.53 37.61 -7.28
CA ASP A 202 -16.19 38.58 -6.39
C ASP A 202 -16.90 37.93 -5.20
N ARG A 203 -17.01 36.60 -5.18
CA ARG A 203 -17.56 35.78 -4.08
C ARG A 203 -16.42 35.14 -3.29
N PRO A 204 -16.12 35.63 -2.07
CA PRO A 204 -15.12 35.01 -1.19
C PRO A 204 -15.27 33.49 -1.01
N LEU A 205 -16.50 32.98 -1.08
CA LEU A 205 -16.82 31.54 -1.05
C LEU A 205 -15.97 30.73 -2.04
N VAL A 206 -15.71 31.26 -3.25
CA VAL A 206 -15.03 30.53 -4.32
C VAL A 206 -13.57 30.30 -3.97
N ASP A 207 -12.87 31.33 -3.52
CA ASP A 207 -11.48 31.21 -3.10
C ASP A 207 -11.34 30.38 -1.82
N ASP A 208 -12.29 30.50 -0.88
CA ASP A 208 -12.32 29.67 0.33
C ASP A 208 -12.53 28.19 -0.02
N PHE A 209 -13.44 27.88 -0.94
CA PHE A 209 -13.69 26.51 -1.40
C PHE A 209 -12.48 25.94 -2.16
N ILE A 210 -11.84 26.71 -3.03
CA ILE A 210 -10.62 26.29 -3.73
C ILE A 210 -9.52 25.91 -2.72
N LYS A 211 -9.29 26.76 -1.70
CA LYS A 211 -8.27 26.54 -0.67
C LYS A 211 -8.61 25.37 0.27
N LYS A 212 -9.80 25.37 0.87
CA LYS A 212 -10.24 24.31 1.80
C LYS A 212 -10.43 22.97 1.12
N GLY A 213 -10.89 22.98 -0.13
CA GLY A 213 -11.09 21.79 -0.97
C GLY A 213 -9.79 21.21 -1.52
N GLY A 214 -8.65 21.90 -1.36
CA GLY A 214 -7.35 21.41 -1.82
C GLY A 214 -7.22 21.35 -3.34
N PHE A 215 -7.87 22.27 -4.07
CA PHE A 215 -7.71 22.35 -5.52
C PHE A 215 -6.27 22.76 -5.87
N PRO A 216 -5.66 22.17 -6.91
CA PRO A 216 -4.27 22.41 -7.24
C PRO A 216 -4.04 23.85 -7.74
N GLU A 217 -2.99 24.50 -7.22
CA GLU A 217 -2.53 25.83 -7.65
C GLU A 217 -1.17 25.72 -8.33
N ARG A 218 -1.13 24.99 -9.45
CA ARG A 218 0.11 24.73 -10.18
C ARG A 218 0.35 25.78 -11.26
N ASP A 219 1.62 26.07 -11.51
CA ASP A 219 2.02 27.02 -12.54
C ASP A 219 1.43 26.66 -13.91
N ILE A 220 0.92 27.69 -14.60
CA ILE A 220 0.21 27.56 -15.87
C ILE A 220 1.16 27.19 -17.01
N ASP A 221 2.41 27.64 -16.95
CA ASP A 221 3.45 27.42 -17.96
C ASP A 221 4.33 26.21 -17.63
N TYR A 222 3.90 25.38 -16.68
CA TYR A 222 4.63 24.23 -16.17
C TYR A 222 6.01 24.58 -15.59
N LEU A 223 6.20 25.83 -15.18
CA LEU A 223 7.41 26.23 -14.48
C LEU A 223 7.41 25.56 -13.10
N GLU A 224 8.59 25.08 -12.71
CA GLU A 224 8.80 24.73 -11.31
C GLU A 224 8.66 26.02 -10.51
N PRO A 225 7.95 26.02 -9.37
CA PRO A 225 7.91 27.20 -8.53
C PRO A 225 9.35 27.58 -8.19
N GLU A 226 9.76 28.78 -8.59
CA GLU A 226 10.96 29.38 -8.01
C GLU A 226 10.77 29.30 -6.50
N VAL A 227 11.75 28.72 -5.80
CA VAL A 227 11.77 28.70 -4.35
C VAL A 227 12.01 30.14 -3.89
N LEU A 228 10.96 30.96 -3.95
CA LEU A 228 10.88 32.23 -3.23
C LEU A 228 10.62 31.86 -1.78
N ASP A 229 11.68 32.00 -1.00
CA ASP A 229 11.79 31.61 0.41
C ASP A 229 10.85 32.39 1.36
N ASP A 230 9.88 33.18 0.86
CA ASP A 230 8.96 33.94 1.70
C ASP A 230 7.61 34.25 1.01
N ALA A 231 6.53 34.07 1.81
CA ALA A 231 5.13 34.49 1.61
C ALA A 231 4.14 33.50 0.95
N TYR A 232 3.80 32.42 1.66
CA TYR A 232 2.41 31.92 1.66
C TYR A 232 1.61 32.63 2.77
N PRO A 233 0.37 33.11 2.51
CA PRO A 233 -0.44 33.80 3.51
C PRO A 233 -0.84 32.86 4.66
N THR A 234 -0.56 33.34 5.87
CA THR A 234 -0.50 32.60 7.14
C THR A 234 -1.87 32.26 7.76
N SER A 235 -2.94 32.17 6.99
CA SER A 235 -4.30 31.97 7.54
C SER A 235 -4.71 30.51 7.75
N TYR A 236 -3.88 29.52 7.40
CA TYR A 236 -4.10 28.09 7.73
C TYR A 236 -3.02 27.53 8.67
N ARG A 237 -2.44 28.36 9.54
CA ARG A 237 -1.62 27.93 10.69
C ARG A 237 -2.43 27.95 11.99
N GLN A 238 -3.42 27.08 12.10
CA GLN A 238 -3.89 26.59 13.40
C GLN A 238 -4.38 25.16 13.22
N GLY A 239 -3.45 24.22 13.37
CA GLY A 239 -3.73 22.79 13.26
C GLY A 239 -2.59 21.99 12.63
N GLY A 240 -1.33 22.28 12.94
CA GLY A 240 -0.21 21.50 12.42
C GLY A 240 1.14 22.08 12.78
N TYR A 241 1.94 21.29 13.49
CA TYR A 241 3.38 21.41 13.71
C TYR A 241 3.92 22.69 14.35
N LEU A 242 4.34 22.54 15.61
CA LEU A 242 5.30 23.43 16.26
C LEU A 242 6.46 22.57 16.76
N LEU A 243 7.46 22.35 15.91
CA LEU A 243 8.83 22.06 16.35
C LEU A 243 9.87 22.64 15.36
N TYR A 244 10.76 23.44 15.95
CA TYR A 244 12.11 23.82 15.54
C TYR A 244 12.35 24.81 14.38
N LYS A 245 12.72 26.05 14.77
CA LYS A 245 13.95 26.71 14.34
C LYS A 245 14.48 27.60 15.47
N ASP A 246 15.66 27.23 15.97
CA ASP A 246 16.77 28.04 16.48
C ASP A 246 17.72 27.05 17.18
N SER A 247 19.04 27.03 17.04
CA SER A 247 20.03 27.72 16.21
C SER A 247 21.38 27.18 16.70
N ALA A 248 22.29 26.68 15.86
CA ALA A 248 23.73 26.62 16.22
C ALA A 248 24.61 26.25 15.00
N LYS A 249 25.25 27.27 14.41
CA LYS A 249 26.49 27.10 13.64
C LYS A 249 27.66 26.97 14.64
N PRO A 250 28.64 26.07 14.44
CA PRO A 250 29.81 26.01 15.29
C PRO A 250 30.87 27.01 14.83
N SER A 251 31.23 27.94 15.71
CA SER A 251 32.42 28.79 15.55
C SER A 251 33.61 28.18 16.29
N ILE A 252 34.69 28.05 15.53
CA ILE A 252 36.04 27.59 15.85
C ILE A 252 36.62 28.25 17.11
N ARG A 253 37.23 27.45 18.00
CA ARG A 253 38.17 27.95 19.03
C ARG A 253 39.61 27.84 18.53
N ARG A 254 40.36 28.97 18.55
CA ARG A 254 41.79 29.00 18.88
C ARG A 254 42.20 30.37 19.46
N ALA A 255 42.75 30.31 20.67
CA ALA A 255 43.79 31.12 21.31
C ALA A 255 43.78 32.66 21.26
N GLY A 256 43.93 33.30 22.44
CA GLY A 256 44.51 34.64 22.53
C GLY A 256 44.13 35.48 23.76
N CYS A 257 44.87 35.31 24.87
CA CYS A 257 45.32 36.34 25.82
C CYS A 257 44.41 37.53 26.27
N ARG A 258 44.15 37.52 27.58
CA ARG A 258 44.52 38.52 28.62
C ARG A 258 43.80 39.89 28.74
N LEU A 259 43.48 40.17 30.02
CA LEU A 259 43.38 41.44 30.78
C LEU A 259 41.94 41.82 31.19
N GLN A 260 41.52 41.52 32.43
CA GLN A 260 41.66 42.30 33.68
C GLN A 260 40.94 43.65 33.68
N PHE A 261 39.93 43.81 34.56
CA PHE A 261 39.78 44.84 35.62
C PHE A 261 38.35 44.78 36.27
N PRO A 262 38.08 45.37 37.45
CA PRO A 262 37.58 44.63 38.62
C PRO A 262 36.26 45.27 39.21
N PRO A 263 35.94 45.26 40.53
CA PRO A 263 34.65 44.75 41.01
C PRO A 263 33.77 45.78 41.77
N ALA A 264 32.64 45.28 42.27
CA ALA A 264 31.83 45.77 43.40
C ALA A 264 30.64 46.71 43.09
N LEU A 265 29.44 46.31 43.53
CA LEU A 265 28.87 46.80 44.80
C LEU A 265 27.61 46.02 45.21
N ARG A 266 27.62 45.62 46.49
CA ARG A 266 26.52 44.98 47.25
C ARG A 266 25.46 46.03 47.62
N ARG A 267 24.18 45.66 47.71
CA ARG A 267 23.50 45.31 48.98
C ARG A 267 21.95 45.13 48.83
N PRO A 268 21.33 44.39 49.78
CA PRO A 268 19.97 43.83 49.71
C PRO A 268 18.96 44.62 50.56
N ILE A 269 17.69 44.22 50.58
CA ILE A 269 16.81 44.26 51.78
C ILE A 269 15.66 43.25 51.64
N ASN A 270 15.37 42.64 52.78
CA ASN A 270 14.42 41.58 53.13
C ASN A 270 13.18 42.23 53.76
N THR A 271 11.97 41.63 53.66
CA THR A 271 10.94 41.64 54.72
C THR A 271 9.64 40.92 54.31
N GLN A 272 9.26 39.88 55.07
CA GLN A 272 7.87 39.49 55.36
C GLN A 272 7.34 40.30 56.56
N PRO A 273 6.01 40.36 56.78
CA PRO A 273 5.34 39.65 57.91
C PRO A 273 3.92 39.08 57.54
N THR A 274 3.48 37.87 57.97
CA THR A 274 2.64 37.51 59.17
C THR A 274 1.40 38.41 59.43
N VAL A 275 0.14 38.03 59.75
CA VAL A 275 -0.59 36.80 60.21
C VAL A 275 -2.15 37.03 60.21
N ARG A 276 -2.95 36.04 59.74
CA ARG A 276 -4.33 35.50 60.12
C ARG A 276 -5.58 36.43 60.34
N PRO A 277 -6.86 35.93 60.54
CA PRO A 277 -7.47 34.57 60.48
C PRO A 277 -8.88 34.48 59.77
N GLN A 278 -9.47 33.26 59.75
CA GLN A 278 -10.92 32.90 59.76
C GLN A 278 -11.60 32.33 58.48
N ASP A 279 -12.09 31.10 58.69
CA ASP A 279 -13.28 30.43 58.15
C ASP A 279 -13.41 30.11 56.65
N VAL A 280 -12.86 28.97 56.23
CA VAL A 280 -13.60 28.05 55.34
C VAL A 280 -13.34 26.60 55.76
N ILE A 281 -14.45 25.92 55.99
CA ILE A 281 -14.66 24.54 56.45
C ILE A 281 -13.89 23.51 55.60
N ARG A 282 -13.06 22.68 56.27
CA ARG A 282 -12.57 21.40 55.73
C ARG A 282 -13.70 20.37 55.86
N ILE A 283 -14.30 19.97 54.74
CA ILE A 283 -15.02 18.69 54.64
C ILE A 283 -14.15 17.75 53.81
N HIS A 284 -13.63 16.71 54.47
CA HIS A 284 -13.22 15.47 53.81
C HIS A 284 -14.43 14.91 53.04
N ARG A 285 -14.32 14.79 51.72
CA ARG A 285 -15.13 13.84 50.97
C ARG A 285 -14.23 12.76 50.39
N SER A 286 -14.36 11.58 50.97
CA SER A 286 -14.05 10.29 50.37
C SER A 286 -14.82 10.17 49.06
N TYR A 287 -14.12 10.08 47.93
CA TYR A 287 -14.75 9.63 46.68
C TYR A 287 -14.87 8.12 46.74
N THR A 288 -16.04 7.65 47.15
CA THR A 288 -16.47 6.26 47.00
C THR A 288 -16.71 5.96 45.52
N ASN A 289 -16.25 4.78 45.09
CA ASN A 289 -16.18 4.28 43.71
C ASN A 289 -17.55 3.97 43.04
N GLY A 290 -18.60 4.75 43.32
CA GLY A 290 -19.97 4.51 42.84
C GLY A 290 -20.49 5.51 41.79
N ASP A 291 -19.87 6.68 41.65
CA ASP A 291 -20.50 7.81 40.91
C ASP A 291 -20.31 7.80 39.38
N ARG A 292 -19.64 6.78 38.80
CA ARG A 292 -19.53 6.65 37.33
C ARG A 292 -20.66 5.83 36.70
N CYS A 293 -21.28 4.90 37.42
CA CYS A 293 -22.25 3.96 36.84
C CYS A 293 -23.66 4.57 36.65
N ILE A 294 -24.04 5.55 37.48
CA ILE A 294 -25.37 6.17 37.43
C ILE A 294 -25.54 7.11 36.23
N LYS A 295 -24.45 7.71 35.71
CA LYS A 295 -24.51 8.60 34.53
C LYS A 295 -24.79 7.85 33.21
N PHE A 296 -24.66 6.52 33.21
CA PHE A 296 -24.91 5.65 32.05
C PHE A 296 -26.00 4.59 32.30
N GLY A 297 -26.75 4.69 33.40
CA GLY A 297 -27.90 3.81 33.67
C GLY A 297 -27.56 2.37 34.05
N TYR A 298 -26.39 2.11 34.64
CA TYR A 298 -26.01 0.78 35.12
C TYR A 298 -26.15 0.65 36.65
N ASP A 299 -26.82 -0.42 37.11
CA ASP A 299 -26.81 -0.85 38.51
C ASP A 299 -25.55 -1.68 38.80
N CYS A 300 -24.71 -1.23 39.72
CA CYS A 300 -23.46 -1.90 40.11
C CYS A 300 -23.58 -2.50 41.52
N THR A 301 -23.58 -3.83 41.64
CA THR A 301 -23.41 -4.52 42.93
C THR A 301 -21.96 -5.00 43.08
N LEU A 302 -21.23 -4.44 44.05
CA LEU A 302 -19.89 -4.90 44.45
C LEU A 302 -20.02 -6.10 45.39
N THR A 303 -19.60 -7.29 44.96
CA THR A 303 -19.35 -8.44 45.85
C THR A 303 -17.87 -8.47 46.25
N SER A 304 -17.60 -8.19 47.52
CA SER A 304 -16.27 -8.28 48.12
C SER A 304 -15.83 -9.74 48.27
N SER A 305 -14.68 -10.09 47.71
CA SER A 305 -13.99 -11.36 47.93
C SER A 305 -13.37 -11.41 49.34
N HIS A 306 -13.90 -12.25 50.22
CA HIS A 306 -13.18 -12.70 51.41
C HIS A 306 -12.37 -13.97 51.07
N CYS A 307 -11.05 -13.93 51.30
CA CYS A 307 -10.25 -15.12 51.52
C CYS A 307 -10.67 -15.83 52.82
N PRO A 308 -10.53 -17.16 52.89
CA PRO A 308 -10.19 -17.80 54.15
C PRO A 308 -8.92 -18.66 54.06
N THR A 309 -8.09 -18.49 55.07
CA THR A 309 -6.99 -19.33 55.54
C THR A 309 -7.51 -20.53 56.35
N GLY A 310 -6.83 -21.68 56.26
CA GLY A 310 -6.62 -22.63 57.37
C GLY A 310 -7.49 -23.90 57.46
N ASN A 311 -6.81 -25.06 57.33
CA ASN A 311 -6.99 -26.40 57.94
C ASN A 311 -8.36 -26.85 58.49
N ASP A 312 -8.85 -28.05 58.07
CA ASP A 312 -8.77 -29.30 58.87
C ASP A 312 -9.57 -30.50 58.27
N HIS A 313 -8.99 -31.69 58.45
CA HIS A 313 -9.57 -33.05 58.61
C HIS A 313 -10.43 -33.78 57.53
N SER A 314 -9.78 -34.80 56.93
CA SER A 314 -10.20 -36.22 56.72
C SER A 314 -11.67 -36.66 56.84
N SER A 315 -12.23 -37.36 55.83
CA SER A 315 -12.20 -38.85 55.73
C SER A 315 -13.12 -39.42 54.61
N ALA A 316 -12.66 -40.55 54.04
CA ALA A 316 -13.40 -41.71 53.50
C ALA A 316 -14.37 -41.53 52.31
N ASN A 317 -13.97 -41.95 51.09
CA ASN A 317 -14.11 -43.30 50.49
C ASN A 317 -15.54 -43.70 50.08
N ASN A 318 -15.84 -43.81 48.78
CA ASN A 318 -15.71 -45.08 48.04
C ASN A 318 -16.08 -44.96 46.54
N PRO A 319 -15.68 -45.94 45.69
CA PRO A 319 -15.28 -45.75 44.30
C PRO A 319 -16.31 -46.26 43.30
N SER A 320 -16.22 -45.84 42.03
CA SER A 320 -16.38 -46.76 40.90
C SER A 320 -16.01 -46.15 39.54
N LYS A 321 -15.23 -46.96 38.80
CA LYS A 321 -15.06 -47.03 37.34
C LYS A 321 -14.14 -46.00 36.68
N SER A 322 -12.88 -46.43 36.65
CA SER A 322 -11.99 -46.31 35.49
C SER A 322 -12.73 -46.53 34.16
N GLY A 323 -12.88 -45.46 33.38
CA GLY A 323 -12.94 -45.51 31.92
C GLY A 323 -11.65 -44.90 31.41
N SER A 324 -10.67 -45.75 31.12
CA SER A 324 -9.41 -45.38 30.48
C SER A 324 -9.65 -44.94 29.03
N SER A 325 -8.87 -43.94 28.61
CA SER A 325 -8.38 -43.77 27.23
C SER A 325 -9.40 -43.38 26.16
N GLU A 326 -9.69 -42.07 26.04
CA GLU A 326 -10.14 -41.50 24.75
C GLU A 326 -9.78 -40.00 24.55
N SER A 327 -8.78 -39.46 25.26
CA SER A 327 -8.43 -38.02 25.19
C SER A 327 -7.21 -37.67 24.31
N GLN A 328 -6.62 -38.61 23.58
CA GLN A 328 -5.37 -38.37 22.85
C GLN A 328 -5.52 -37.97 21.36
N ASN A 329 -6.73 -37.79 20.84
CA ASN A 329 -6.95 -37.60 19.39
C ASN A 329 -7.86 -36.42 19.00
N GLU A 330 -7.97 -35.40 19.85
CA GLU A 330 -8.68 -34.17 19.48
C GLU A 330 -7.80 -33.24 18.63
N ASP A 331 -8.34 -32.78 17.49
CA ASP A 331 -7.71 -31.78 16.64
C ASP A 331 -7.71 -30.42 17.33
N VAL A 332 -6.51 -29.93 17.66
CA VAL A 332 -6.31 -28.67 18.41
C VAL A 332 -6.91 -27.49 17.66
N VAL A 333 -6.77 -27.46 16.34
CA VAL A 333 -7.25 -26.34 15.50
C VAL A 333 -8.77 -26.26 15.52
N ALA A 334 -9.44 -27.41 15.57
CA ALA A 334 -10.89 -27.49 15.66
C ALA A 334 -11.42 -27.09 17.04
N SER A 335 -10.63 -27.16 18.11
CA SER A 335 -11.05 -26.74 19.46
C SER A 335 -10.85 -25.24 19.73
N LEU A 336 -9.96 -24.58 18.99
CA LEU A 336 -9.78 -23.13 19.06
C LEU A 336 -11.09 -22.40 18.79
N PHE A 337 -11.38 -21.39 19.62
CA PHE A 337 -12.56 -20.53 19.55
C PHE A 337 -13.91 -21.19 19.89
N LYS A 338 -13.95 -22.44 20.40
CA LYS A 338 -15.19 -23.12 20.85
C LYS A 338 -15.74 -22.62 22.19
N HIS A 339 -14.93 -21.95 23.01
CA HIS A 339 -15.31 -21.48 24.35
C HIS A 339 -15.10 -19.96 24.46
N ALA A 340 -15.87 -19.18 23.70
CA ALA A 340 -15.98 -17.75 23.96
C ALA A 340 -17.01 -17.52 25.09
N PRO A 341 -16.77 -16.60 26.04
CA PRO A 341 -17.79 -16.24 27.01
C PRO A 341 -19.00 -15.64 26.29
N LYS A 342 -20.20 -16.11 26.62
CA LYS A 342 -21.45 -15.44 26.26
C LYS A 342 -21.55 -14.14 27.04
N HIS A 343 -20.78 -13.12 26.65
CA HIS A 343 -21.13 -11.76 27.01
C HIS A 343 -22.39 -11.42 26.21
N GLY A 344 -23.46 -11.05 26.92
CA GLY A 344 -24.71 -10.62 26.32
C GLY A 344 -24.44 -9.50 25.33
N ASP A 345 -24.65 -9.81 24.06
CA ASP A 345 -24.29 -8.96 22.94
C ASP A 345 -25.28 -7.79 22.82
N GLN A 346 -24.92 -6.65 23.43
CA GLN A 346 -25.65 -5.40 23.26
C GLN A 346 -25.50 -4.83 21.83
N SER A 347 -24.49 -5.28 21.08
CA SER A 347 -24.26 -4.85 19.69
C SER A 347 -25.19 -5.57 18.71
N ALA A 348 -25.51 -6.85 18.92
CA ALA A 348 -26.55 -7.54 18.17
C ALA A 348 -27.94 -6.92 18.39
N GLN A 349 -28.26 -6.50 19.63
CA GLN A 349 -29.50 -5.77 19.90
C GLN A 349 -29.53 -4.39 19.22
N MET A 350 -28.40 -3.69 19.16
CA MET A 350 -28.28 -2.39 18.49
C MET A 350 -28.34 -2.52 16.96
N CYS A 351 -27.70 -3.55 16.38
CA CYS A 351 -27.78 -3.87 14.96
C CYS A 351 -29.19 -4.32 14.55
N GLU A 352 -29.87 -5.11 15.39
CA GLU A 352 -31.26 -5.51 15.16
C GLU A 352 -32.22 -4.32 15.32
N MET A 353 -31.97 -3.41 16.26
CA MET A 353 -32.72 -2.16 16.40
C MET A 353 -32.54 -1.23 15.19
N HIS A 354 -31.30 -1.07 14.70
CA HIS A 354 -31.04 -0.34 13.45
C HIS A 354 -31.69 -1.02 12.24
N ARG A 355 -31.67 -2.36 12.17
CA ARG A 355 -32.33 -3.12 11.11
C ARG A 355 -33.84 -2.99 11.16
N GLN A 356 -34.44 -2.96 12.35
CA GLN A 356 -35.88 -2.77 12.56
C GLN A 356 -36.31 -1.33 12.28
N MET A 357 -35.49 -0.32 12.60
CA MET A 357 -35.74 1.08 12.19
C MET A 357 -35.69 1.25 10.68
N MET A 358 -34.68 0.68 10.02
CA MET A 358 -34.52 0.75 8.56
C MET A 358 -35.64 -0.03 7.85
N CYS A 359 -36.02 -1.21 8.34
CA CYS A 359 -37.15 -1.98 7.79
C CYS A 359 -38.50 -1.28 7.99
N LYS A 360 -38.70 -0.54 9.10
CA LYS A 360 -39.94 0.23 9.34
C LYS A 360 -40.10 1.43 8.40
N GLN A 361 -39.01 1.98 7.86
CA GLN A 361 -39.10 3.12 6.92
C GLN A 361 -39.28 2.70 5.46
N LEU A 362 -38.91 1.47 5.09
CA LEU A 362 -38.93 1.02 3.69
C LEU A 362 -40.13 0.15 3.32
N LEU A 363 -40.84 -0.43 4.28
CA LEU A 363 -42.03 -1.24 4.04
C LEU A 363 -43.12 -0.79 5.01
N GLY A 364 -44.03 0.04 4.51
CA GLY A 364 -45.29 0.34 5.19
C GLY A 364 -46.01 -0.94 5.59
N GLU A 365 -46.74 -0.88 6.70
CA GLU A 365 -47.53 -1.98 7.25
C GLU A 365 -48.44 -2.58 6.17
N ASP A 366 -48.09 -3.78 5.65
CA ASP A 366 -49.07 -4.84 5.44
C ASP A 366 -48.47 -6.17 4.97
N THR A 367 -49.17 -7.24 5.35
CA THR A 367 -49.02 -8.65 4.92
C THR A 367 -48.07 -9.57 5.70
N SER A 368 -48.45 -9.85 6.94
CA SER A 368 -48.39 -11.23 7.45
C SER A 368 -49.50 -12.05 6.79
N ARG A 369 -49.14 -13.06 5.98
CA ARG A 369 -49.87 -14.33 5.67
C ARG A 369 -49.61 -14.82 4.23
N ARG A 370 -48.53 -15.59 4.01
CA ARG A 370 -48.54 -16.80 3.16
C ARG A 370 -47.17 -17.49 3.12
N ALA A 371 -46.99 -18.54 3.91
CA ALA A 371 -46.00 -19.58 3.62
C ALA A 371 -46.41 -20.89 4.31
N GLN A 372 -47.46 -21.53 3.79
CA GLN A 372 -47.74 -22.94 4.01
C GLN A 372 -48.12 -23.57 2.66
N ARG A 373 -47.67 -24.82 2.48
CA ARG A 373 -47.86 -25.74 1.33
C ARG A 373 -46.81 -25.57 0.23
N THR A 374 -46.09 -26.59 -0.24
CA THR A 374 -46.30 -28.06 -0.21
C THR A 374 -44.98 -28.79 -0.51
N SER A 375 -44.75 -29.87 0.22
CA SER A 375 -43.77 -30.93 -0.02
C SER A 375 -44.30 -31.94 -1.04
N HIS A 376 -43.63 -32.20 -2.16
CA HIS A 376 -43.79 -33.45 -2.94
C HIS A 376 -42.41 -34.01 -3.29
N GLY A 377 -42.22 -35.30 -2.98
CA GLY A 377 -40.97 -36.02 -3.13
C GLY A 377 -40.73 -36.56 -4.53
N ALA A 378 -39.48 -36.91 -4.78
CA ALA A 378 -39.07 -37.87 -5.81
C ALA A 378 -37.88 -38.67 -5.26
N THR A 379 -38.09 -39.97 -5.19
CA THR A 379 -37.14 -41.01 -4.78
C THR A 379 -36.08 -41.20 -5.88
N MET A 380 -34.79 -41.25 -5.52
CA MET A 380 -33.70 -41.65 -6.43
C MET A 380 -32.94 -42.86 -5.84
N PRO A 381 -32.43 -43.76 -6.70
CA PRO A 381 -31.91 -45.08 -6.32
C PRO A 381 -30.51 -45.00 -5.67
N PRO A 382 -30.05 -46.06 -4.98
CA PRO A 382 -28.84 -45.99 -4.17
C PRO A 382 -27.58 -46.01 -5.05
N PRO A 383 -26.58 -45.14 -4.80
CA PRO A 383 -25.29 -45.25 -5.46
C PRO A 383 -24.46 -46.35 -4.78
N THR A 384 -23.94 -47.24 -5.62
CA THR A 384 -22.94 -48.27 -5.34
C THR A 384 -21.64 -47.66 -4.79
N PRO A 385 -20.93 -48.32 -3.86
CA PRO A 385 -19.80 -47.73 -3.16
C PRO A 385 -18.55 -47.65 -4.04
N ILE A 386 -18.04 -46.43 -4.24
CA ILE A 386 -16.72 -46.16 -4.81
C ILE A 386 -15.69 -46.17 -3.67
N PRO A 387 -14.48 -46.74 -3.85
CA PRO A 387 -13.49 -46.88 -2.78
C PRO A 387 -13.00 -45.52 -2.28
N THR A 388 -13.15 -45.27 -0.98
CA THR A 388 -12.82 -44.01 -0.31
C THR A 388 -11.31 -43.76 -0.20
N SER A 389 -10.86 -42.58 -0.62
CA SER A 389 -9.57 -41.92 -0.32
C SER A 389 -9.44 -41.43 1.15
N ASN A 390 -10.14 -42.07 2.09
CA ASN A 390 -10.28 -41.63 3.48
C ASN A 390 -8.98 -41.68 4.33
N ALA A 391 -7.85 -42.12 3.77
CA ALA A 391 -6.58 -42.21 4.48
C ALA A 391 -5.84 -40.86 4.56
N GLU A 392 -5.84 -40.05 3.50
CA GLU A 392 -5.11 -38.77 3.46
C GLU A 392 -5.81 -37.66 4.26
N TYR A 393 -7.13 -37.69 4.38
CA TYR A 393 -7.87 -36.67 5.14
C TYR A 393 -7.67 -36.77 6.67
N LYS A 394 -7.24 -37.92 7.19
CA LYS A 394 -6.91 -38.10 8.62
C LYS A 394 -5.54 -37.51 8.99
N SER A 395 -4.62 -37.31 8.04
CA SER A 395 -3.25 -36.81 8.30
C SER A 395 -3.15 -35.29 8.46
N LEU A 396 -4.29 -34.58 8.38
CA LEU A 396 -4.35 -33.11 8.37
C LEU A 396 -4.85 -32.51 9.69
N ARG A 397 -4.94 -33.32 10.75
CA ARG A 397 -5.22 -32.85 12.12
C ARG A 397 -3.91 -32.50 12.81
N VAL A 398 -3.95 -31.53 13.71
CA VAL A 398 -2.79 -31.18 14.55
C VAL A 398 -3.07 -31.69 15.96
N SER A 399 -2.29 -32.67 16.41
CA SER A 399 -2.31 -33.15 17.80
C SER A 399 -1.67 -32.13 18.74
N MET A 400 -1.94 -32.22 20.05
CA MET A 400 -1.30 -31.34 21.04
C MET A 400 0.23 -31.46 21.04
N LYS A 401 0.75 -32.68 20.85
CA LYS A 401 2.20 -32.91 20.76
C LYS A 401 2.81 -32.21 19.55
N GLU A 402 2.21 -32.37 18.37
CA GLU A 402 2.66 -31.66 17.16
C GLU A 402 2.54 -30.14 17.34
N ALA A 403 1.54 -29.66 18.06
CA ALA A 403 1.37 -28.24 18.32
C ALA A 403 2.48 -27.67 19.23
N ASP A 404 2.96 -28.43 20.22
CA ASP A 404 4.13 -28.08 21.05
C ASP A 404 5.43 -28.08 20.22
N GLU A 405 5.58 -29.03 19.28
CA GLU A 405 6.71 -29.07 18.35
C GLU A 405 6.72 -27.85 17.41
N LEU A 406 5.57 -27.46 16.87
CA LEU A 406 5.41 -26.26 16.02
C LEU A 406 5.64 -24.96 16.80
N LEU A 407 5.27 -24.92 18.08
CA LEU A 407 5.57 -23.80 18.98
C LEU A 407 7.08 -23.70 19.25
N SER A 408 7.75 -24.83 19.42
CA SER A 408 9.22 -24.88 19.56
C SER A 408 9.91 -24.40 18.28
N HIS A 409 9.40 -24.79 17.11
CA HIS A 409 9.90 -24.30 15.82
C HIS A 409 9.74 -22.78 15.66
N PHE A 410 8.69 -22.20 16.23
CA PHE A 410 8.50 -20.74 16.23
C PHE A 410 9.59 -19.99 17.01
N GLN A 411 10.19 -20.59 18.05
CA GLN A 411 11.28 -19.93 18.77
C GLN A 411 12.51 -19.70 17.86
N SER A 412 12.80 -20.63 16.95
CA SER A 412 13.84 -20.44 15.92
C SER A 412 13.46 -19.35 14.91
N LYS A 413 12.17 -19.22 14.58
CA LYS A 413 11.65 -18.15 13.70
C LYS A 413 11.76 -16.76 14.35
N LYS A 414 11.42 -16.66 15.63
CA LYS A 414 11.42 -15.41 16.42
C LYS A 414 12.75 -14.67 16.35
N VAL A 415 13.87 -15.38 16.19
CA VAL A 415 15.22 -14.80 16.01
C VAL A 415 15.28 -13.79 14.84
N TYR A 416 14.55 -14.04 13.75
CA TYR A 416 14.54 -13.18 12.55
C TYR A 416 13.49 -12.07 12.61
N PHE A 417 12.46 -12.22 13.44
CA PHE A 417 11.42 -11.19 13.62
C PHE A 417 10.95 -11.12 15.10
N PRO A 418 11.77 -10.54 16.00
CA PRO A 418 11.61 -10.64 17.46
C PRO A 418 10.57 -9.67 18.05
N PHE A 419 9.49 -9.35 17.33
CA PHE A 419 8.52 -8.31 17.72
C PHE A 419 7.30 -8.84 18.50
N VAL A 420 7.20 -10.15 18.68
CA VAL A 420 6.18 -10.79 19.52
C VAL A 420 6.87 -11.70 20.50
N ASP A 421 6.66 -11.45 21.79
CA ASP A 421 7.26 -12.24 22.85
C ASP A 421 6.37 -13.42 23.22
N VAL A 422 6.95 -14.62 23.10
CA VAL A 422 6.37 -15.89 23.53
C VAL A 422 7.43 -16.59 24.38
N PRO A 423 7.24 -16.67 25.70
CA PRO A 423 8.11 -17.41 26.62
C PRO A 423 8.35 -18.88 26.21
N ASP A 424 9.57 -19.37 26.40
CA ASP A 424 9.99 -20.73 26.01
C ASP A 424 9.29 -21.84 26.82
N ASN A 425 8.75 -21.51 28.00
CA ASN A 425 8.08 -22.46 28.90
C ASN A 425 6.56 -22.57 28.68
N LEU A 426 6.00 -21.88 27.68
CA LEU A 426 4.57 -21.96 27.38
C LEU A 426 4.24 -23.22 26.59
N THR A 427 3.17 -23.89 27.01
CA THR A 427 2.62 -25.06 26.29
C THR A 427 1.58 -24.64 25.26
N ALA A 428 1.41 -25.46 24.21
CA ALA A 428 0.36 -25.34 23.21
C ALA A 428 -1.04 -25.21 23.84
N ALA A 429 -1.32 -26.00 24.89
CA ALA A 429 -2.58 -25.95 25.60
C ALA A 429 -2.83 -24.60 26.31
N SER A 430 -1.79 -24.00 26.89
CA SER A 430 -1.87 -22.67 27.50
C SER A 430 -2.13 -21.59 26.45
N MET A 431 -1.37 -21.62 25.35
CA MET A 431 -1.52 -20.69 24.24
C MET A 431 -2.91 -20.78 23.59
N ALA A 432 -3.42 -21.99 23.36
CA ALA A 432 -4.76 -22.22 22.83
C ALA A 432 -5.87 -21.61 23.69
N LYS A 433 -5.66 -21.48 25.01
CA LYS A 433 -6.62 -20.90 25.95
C LYS A 433 -6.49 -19.39 26.10
N VAL A 434 -5.26 -18.89 26.22
CA VAL A 434 -4.99 -17.48 26.56
C VAL A 434 -4.88 -16.60 25.32
N ARG A 435 -4.32 -17.14 24.22
CA ARG A 435 -3.90 -16.41 23.03
C ARG A 435 -4.24 -17.17 21.74
N PRO A 436 -5.52 -17.55 21.53
CA PRO A 436 -5.92 -18.48 20.48
C PRO A 436 -5.64 -17.98 19.06
N PHE A 437 -5.69 -16.67 18.81
CA PHE A 437 -5.43 -16.13 17.48
C PHE A 437 -3.94 -16.04 17.16
N LEU A 438 -3.12 -15.58 18.11
CA LEU A 438 -1.66 -15.67 17.96
C LEU A 438 -1.22 -17.11 17.79
N PHE A 439 -1.79 -18.03 18.57
CA PHE A 439 -1.45 -19.44 18.48
C PHE A 439 -1.78 -20.02 17.10
N LEU A 440 -2.95 -19.70 16.54
CA LEU A 440 -3.31 -20.11 15.18
C LEU A 440 -2.33 -19.54 14.13
N ALA A 441 -1.90 -18.28 14.29
CA ALA A 441 -0.88 -17.69 13.42
C ALA A 441 0.44 -18.49 13.48
N ILE A 442 0.91 -18.80 14.70
CA ILE A 442 2.13 -19.58 14.94
C ILE A 442 2.06 -20.97 14.28
N LEU A 443 0.95 -21.69 14.47
CA LEU A 443 0.76 -23.00 13.82
C LEU A 443 0.81 -22.88 12.28
N THR A 444 0.21 -21.82 11.72
CA THR A 444 0.17 -21.59 10.27
C THR A 444 1.56 -21.31 9.70
N ILE A 445 2.37 -20.47 10.35
CA ILE A 445 3.69 -20.08 9.85
C ILE A 445 4.79 -21.11 10.15
N SER A 446 4.60 -21.97 11.15
CA SER A 446 5.54 -23.04 11.51
C SER A 446 5.33 -24.34 10.71
N THR A 447 4.32 -24.42 9.86
CA THR A 447 3.99 -25.64 9.06
C THR A 447 4.53 -25.59 7.63
N THR A 448 5.56 -24.80 7.35
CA THR A 448 6.16 -24.64 5.99
C THR A 448 6.60 -25.96 5.36
N GLN A 449 7.03 -26.93 6.17
CA GLN A 449 7.46 -28.26 5.74
C GLN A 449 6.28 -29.23 5.49
N ARG A 450 5.03 -28.78 5.64
CA ARG A 450 3.80 -29.55 5.38
C ARG A 450 2.80 -28.70 4.55
N PRO A 451 3.01 -28.55 3.24
CA PRO A 451 2.30 -27.54 2.43
C PRO A 451 0.77 -27.65 2.45
N LEU A 452 0.24 -28.88 2.39
CA LEU A 452 -1.21 -29.12 2.49
C LEU A 452 -1.80 -28.74 3.85
N LEU A 453 -1.07 -28.99 4.94
CA LEU A 453 -1.50 -28.60 6.28
C LEU A 453 -1.43 -27.07 6.44
N GLN A 454 -0.33 -26.45 6.00
CA GLN A 454 -0.16 -25.01 6.01
C GLN A 454 -1.30 -24.31 5.25
N ARG A 455 -1.69 -24.83 4.09
CA ARG A 455 -2.81 -24.31 3.30
C ARG A 455 -4.15 -24.36 4.04
N LYS A 456 -4.45 -25.45 4.74
CA LYS A 456 -5.66 -25.55 5.57
C LYS A 456 -5.63 -24.61 6.77
N LEU A 457 -4.48 -24.47 7.42
CA LEU A 457 -4.30 -23.55 8.54
C LEU A 457 -4.42 -22.09 8.09
N ASP A 458 -3.88 -21.74 6.92
CA ASP A 458 -4.03 -20.42 6.29
C ASP A 458 -5.49 -20.09 6.00
N GLU A 459 -6.24 -21.04 5.44
CA GLU A 459 -7.68 -20.88 5.21
C GLU A 459 -8.44 -20.66 6.53
N ARG A 460 -8.11 -21.44 7.57
CA ARG A 460 -8.71 -21.28 8.90
C ARG A 460 -8.36 -19.93 9.52
N PHE A 461 -7.10 -19.50 9.46
CA PHE A 461 -6.64 -18.21 9.95
C PHE A 461 -7.42 -17.06 9.31
N ARG A 462 -7.53 -17.08 7.98
CA ARG A 462 -8.27 -16.06 7.23
C ARG A 462 -9.77 -16.07 7.51
N ARG A 463 -10.38 -17.24 7.70
CA ARG A 463 -11.79 -17.33 8.10
C ARG A 463 -12.02 -16.64 9.45
N VAL A 464 -11.16 -16.91 10.43
CA VAL A 464 -11.25 -16.26 11.76
C VAL A 464 -10.99 -14.75 11.65
N LEU A 465 -9.97 -14.33 10.88
CA LEU A 465 -9.73 -12.91 10.58
C LEU A 465 -10.97 -12.24 9.98
N SER A 466 -11.59 -12.84 8.97
CA SER A 466 -12.80 -12.28 8.33
C SER A 466 -14.01 -12.24 9.24
N GLU A 467 -14.23 -13.28 10.06
CA GLU A 467 -15.41 -13.40 10.90
C GLU A 467 -15.30 -12.53 12.16
N ARG A 468 -14.16 -12.57 12.85
CA ARG A 468 -13.99 -11.91 14.15
C ARG A 468 -13.47 -10.49 14.05
N ILE A 469 -12.44 -10.26 13.24
CA ILE A 469 -11.82 -8.93 13.13
C ILE A 469 -12.60 -8.06 12.15
N VAL A 470 -12.94 -8.58 10.96
CA VAL A 470 -13.61 -7.77 9.92
C VAL A 470 -15.12 -7.67 10.15
N LEU A 471 -15.81 -8.80 10.31
CA LEU A 471 -17.27 -8.82 10.43
C LEU A 471 -17.76 -8.41 11.83
N GLN A 472 -17.14 -8.93 12.90
CA GLN A 472 -17.53 -8.61 14.28
C GLN A 472 -16.79 -7.40 14.88
N GLY A 473 -15.72 -6.92 14.23
CA GLY A 473 -14.96 -5.76 14.71
C GLY A 473 -14.17 -6.00 16.00
N GLU A 474 -13.87 -7.25 16.36
CA GLU A 474 -13.12 -7.57 17.57
C GLU A 474 -11.67 -7.05 17.50
N LYS A 475 -11.19 -6.45 18.60
CA LYS A 475 -9.84 -5.87 18.71
C LYS A 475 -9.18 -6.29 20.02
N SER A 476 -7.96 -6.80 19.95
CA SER A 476 -7.19 -7.21 21.12
C SER A 476 -5.69 -7.28 20.79
N LEU A 477 -4.84 -7.29 21.82
CA LEU A 477 -3.40 -7.52 21.63
C LEU A 477 -3.13 -8.92 21.04
N ASP A 478 -3.98 -9.91 21.31
CA ASP A 478 -3.88 -11.24 20.69
C ASP A 478 -4.09 -11.17 19.17
N TYR A 479 -5.11 -10.43 18.74
CA TYR A 479 -5.37 -10.19 17.31
C TYR A 479 -4.24 -9.42 16.64
N ALA A 480 -3.75 -8.35 17.27
CA ALA A 480 -2.65 -7.56 16.73
C ALA A 480 -1.36 -8.38 16.59
N GLN A 481 -0.96 -9.11 17.64
CA GLN A 481 0.26 -9.92 17.61
C GLN A 481 0.11 -11.14 16.69
N GLY A 482 -1.06 -11.78 16.62
CA GLY A 482 -1.30 -12.87 15.68
C GLY A 482 -1.27 -12.41 14.22
N LEU A 483 -1.85 -11.25 13.92
CA LEU A 483 -1.79 -10.68 12.57
C LEU A 483 -0.35 -10.27 12.21
N LEU A 484 0.39 -9.69 13.15
CA LEU A 484 1.80 -9.34 12.98
C LEU A 484 2.67 -10.58 12.68
N VAL A 485 2.52 -11.68 13.44
CA VAL A 485 3.23 -12.94 13.18
C VAL A 485 2.85 -13.54 11.83
N TYR A 486 1.56 -13.56 11.49
CA TYR A 486 1.12 -14.05 10.18
C TYR A 486 1.70 -13.23 9.02
N LEU A 487 1.74 -11.89 9.15
CA LEU A 487 2.31 -11.00 8.13
C LEU A 487 3.82 -11.17 7.96
N ALA A 488 4.55 -11.37 9.07
CA ALA A 488 6.00 -11.56 9.04
C ALA A 488 6.43 -12.82 8.29
N TRP A 489 5.59 -13.85 8.20
CA TRP A 489 5.83 -15.07 7.40
C TRP A 489 4.65 -15.38 6.48
N HIS A 490 4.13 -14.35 5.81
CA HIS A 490 2.96 -14.49 4.95
C HIS A 490 3.17 -15.56 3.86
N PRO A 491 2.28 -16.56 3.71
CA PRO A 491 2.48 -17.67 2.78
C PRO A 491 2.13 -17.27 1.34
N ILE A 492 2.97 -16.43 0.73
CA ILE A 492 2.80 -15.85 -0.61
C ILE A 492 2.65 -16.89 -1.74
N HIS A 493 3.20 -18.09 -1.55
CA HIS A 493 3.15 -19.19 -2.51
C HIS A 493 1.76 -19.84 -2.63
N ILE A 494 0.89 -19.69 -1.62
CA ILE A 494 -0.46 -20.28 -1.65
C ILE A 494 -1.38 -19.53 -2.61
N ARG A 495 -1.25 -18.20 -2.66
CA ARG A 495 -2.08 -17.30 -3.47
C ARG A 495 -1.23 -16.19 -4.13
N PRO A 496 -0.36 -16.54 -5.08
CA PRO A 496 0.60 -15.61 -5.67
C PRO A 496 -0.01 -14.42 -6.42
N LEU A 497 -1.22 -14.56 -6.99
CA LEU A 497 -1.93 -13.48 -7.70
C LEU A 497 -2.88 -12.66 -6.82
N ASN A 498 -3.41 -13.24 -5.73
CA ASN A 498 -4.40 -12.60 -4.86
C ASN A 498 -3.75 -12.14 -3.55
N ASN A 499 -2.77 -11.25 -3.66
CA ASN A 499 -1.99 -10.79 -2.51
C ASN A 499 -2.74 -9.73 -1.69
N GLN A 500 -3.10 -10.09 -0.45
CA GLN A 500 -3.83 -9.21 0.48
C GLN A 500 -2.93 -8.68 1.61
N LEU A 501 -1.61 -8.90 1.52
CA LEU A 501 -0.64 -8.53 2.54
C LEU A 501 -0.75 -7.06 2.98
N PHE A 502 -0.85 -6.12 2.04
CA PHE A 502 -0.98 -4.70 2.39
C PHE A 502 -2.32 -4.38 3.08
N GLN A 503 -3.42 -5.02 2.66
CA GLN A 503 -4.74 -4.83 3.30
C GLN A 503 -4.71 -5.31 4.76
N TYR A 504 -4.13 -6.47 5.00
CA TYR A 504 -3.94 -7.02 6.34
C TYR A 504 -3.01 -6.16 7.20
N LEU A 505 -1.98 -5.56 6.60
CA LEU A 505 -1.09 -4.63 7.30
C LEU A 505 -1.80 -3.33 7.70
N GLN A 506 -2.71 -2.81 6.85
CA GLN A 506 -3.55 -1.66 7.20
C GLN A 506 -4.54 -1.99 8.33
N ILE A 507 -5.10 -3.20 8.34
CA ILE A 507 -5.92 -3.68 9.47
C ILE A 507 -5.09 -3.75 10.77
N LEU A 508 -3.84 -4.20 10.69
CA LEU A 508 -2.94 -4.21 11.85
C LEU A 508 -2.67 -2.78 12.35
N SER A 509 -2.27 -1.87 11.46
CA SER A 509 -1.95 -0.49 11.81
C SER A 509 -3.14 0.25 12.44
N SER A 510 -4.35 0.09 11.87
CA SER A 510 -5.57 0.66 12.45
C SER A 510 -5.93 0.02 13.79
N MET A 511 -5.79 -1.30 13.94
CA MET A 511 -6.03 -1.99 15.22
C MET A 511 -5.07 -1.53 16.33
N LEU A 512 -3.80 -1.33 16.02
CA LEU A 512 -2.81 -0.81 17.00
C LEU A 512 -3.18 0.60 17.46
N SER A 513 -3.63 1.45 16.53
CA SER A 513 -4.08 2.82 16.81
C SER A 513 -5.37 2.84 17.62
N ASP A 514 -6.36 1.99 17.28
CA ASP A 514 -7.63 1.87 18.00
C ASP A 514 -7.44 1.41 19.45
N LEU A 515 -6.49 0.49 19.68
CA LEU A 515 -6.13 0.02 21.02
C LEU A 515 -5.22 1.02 21.77
N ARG A 516 -4.82 2.12 21.12
CA ARG A 516 -3.88 3.15 21.61
C ARG A 516 -2.56 2.56 22.07
N LEU A 517 -2.08 1.52 21.38
CA LEU A 517 -0.80 0.87 21.71
C LEU A 517 0.40 1.73 21.29
N ASP A 518 0.22 2.56 20.26
CA ASP A 518 1.14 3.61 19.82
C ASP A 518 1.39 4.68 20.89
N GLN A 519 0.46 4.86 21.84
CA GLN A 519 0.59 5.78 22.99
C GLN A 519 1.15 5.10 24.25
N LYS A 520 1.25 3.76 24.26
CA LYS A 520 1.66 2.95 25.41
C LYS A 520 3.03 2.30 25.21
N LEU A 521 3.96 3.02 24.57
CA LEU A 521 5.30 2.50 24.25
C LEU A 521 6.18 2.15 25.46
N HIS A 522 5.75 2.52 26.68
CA HIS A 522 6.37 2.05 27.92
C HIS A 522 6.08 0.57 28.22
N GLU A 523 4.97 0.01 27.69
CA GLU A 523 4.68 -1.41 27.76
C GLU A 523 5.44 -2.17 26.66
N MET A 524 6.30 -3.12 27.05
CA MET A 524 7.14 -3.85 26.08
C MET A 524 6.34 -4.54 24.98
N ALA A 525 5.20 -5.15 25.30
CA ALA A 525 4.38 -5.85 24.31
C ALA A 525 3.75 -4.90 23.28
N ALA A 526 3.29 -3.73 23.72
CA ALA A 526 2.75 -2.67 22.86
C ALA A 526 3.85 -2.09 21.98
N ARG A 527 5.00 -1.73 22.57
CA ARG A 527 6.17 -1.22 21.85
C ARG A 527 6.65 -2.19 20.78
N ASN A 528 6.84 -3.46 21.13
CA ASN A 528 7.33 -4.46 20.18
C ASN A 528 6.33 -4.68 19.03
N ALA A 529 5.03 -4.72 19.31
CA ALA A 529 4.02 -4.85 18.27
C ALA A 529 4.01 -3.66 17.30
N CYS A 530 4.14 -2.43 17.82
CA CYS A 530 4.19 -1.22 16.99
C CYS A 530 5.48 -1.13 16.17
N LEU A 531 6.64 -1.45 16.77
CA LEU A 531 7.91 -1.54 16.06
C LEU A 531 7.87 -2.60 14.95
N GLY A 532 7.30 -3.77 15.21
CA GLY A 532 7.14 -4.83 14.20
C GLY A 532 6.24 -4.40 13.06
N CYS A 533 5.13 -3.72 13.36
CA CYS A 533 4.25 -3.14 12.34
C CYS A 533 4.99 -2.10 11.49
N TYR A 534 5.74 -1.18 12.11
CA TYR A 534 6.58 -0.21 11.40
C TYR A 534 7.61 -0.90 10.48
N ASN A 535 8.29 -1.95 10.95
CA ASN A 535 9.29 -2.65 10.15
C ASN A 535 8.69 -3.24 8.86
N LEU A 536 7.51 -3.86 8.95
CA LEU A 536 6.81 -4.39 7.77
C LEU A 536 6.25 -3.27 6.90
N LEU A 537 5.68 -2.22 7.51
CA LEU A 537 5.06 -1.10 6.80
C LEU A 537 6.09 -0.26 6.04
N SER A 538 7.24 0.03 6.66
CA SER A 538 8.37 0.70 6.01
C SER A 538 8.87 -0.08 4.81
N LEU A 539 9.13 -1.36 5.00
CA LEU A 539 9.61 -2.25 3.95
C LEU A 539 8.61 -2.39 2.78
N LEU A 540 7.32 -2.57 3.08
CA LEU A 540 6.28 -2.82 2.08
C LEU A 540 5.78 -1.55 1.40
N SER A 541 5.77 -0.40 2.08
CA SER A 541 5.36 0.88 1.50
C SER A 541 6.26 1.27 0.30
N LEU A 542 7.58 1.11 0.48
CA LEU A 542 8.55 1.28 -0.60
C LEU A 542 8.38 0.19 -1.66
N GLY A 543 8.29 -1.08 -1.23
CA GLY A 543 8.11 -2.23 -2.10
C GLY A 543 6.89 -2.18 -3.04
N PHE A 544 5.80 -1.55 -2.60
CA PHE A 544 4.55 -1.46 -3.33
C PHE A 544 4.30 -0.07 -3.97
N GLN A 545 5.25 0.87 -3.86
CA GLN A 545 5.05 2.28 -4.24
C GLN A 545 3.79 2.92 -3.60
N ARG A 546 3.42 2.45 -2.40
CA ARG A 546 2.26 2.97 -1.66
C ARG A 546 2.76 3.87 -0.56
N ARG A 547 2.34 5.14 -0.58
CA ARG A 547 2.60 6.03 0.55
C ARG A 547 1.86 5.53 1.78
N SER A 548 2.59 5.39 2.88
CA SER A 548 2.03 5.10 4.18
C SER A 548 2.06 6.36 5.02
N ASP A 549 1.45 7.43 4.52
CA ASP A 549 1.37 8.73 5.19
C ASP A 549 0.30 8.65 6.30
N SER A 550 0.64 7.93 7.37
CA SER A 550 -0.21 7.77 8.55
C SER A 550 0.47 8.41 9.75
N THR A 551 -0.32 9.03 10.64
CA THR A 551 0.13 9.56 11.92
C THR A 551 0.85 8.51 12.77
N PHE A 552 0.47 7.23 12.63
CA PHE A 552 1.14 6.09 13.24
C PHE A 552 2.61 5.98 12.81
N TYR A 553 2.89 6.21 11.53
CA TYR A 553 4.22 6.10 10.95
C TYR A 553 5.21 7.12 11.53
N ASP A 554 4.81 8.39 11.58
CA ASP A 554 5.63 9.49 12.11
C ASP A 554 5.85 9.36 13.62
N SER A 555 4.80 8.92 14.34
CA SER A 555 4.87 8.61 15.77
C SER A 555 5.93 7.53 16.05
N MET A 556 5.92 6.44 15.28
CA MET A 556 6.91 5.37 15.44
C MET A 556 8.32 5.79 15.06
N LYS A 557 8.48 6.59 14.00
CA LYS A 557 9.78 7.12 13.61
C LYS A 557 10.39 7.99 14.71
N SER A 558 9.59 8.91 15.26
CA SER A 558 9.99 9.76 16.39
C SER A 558 10.36 8.93 17.62
N ALA A 559 9.58 7.90 17.94
CA ALA A 559 9.88 7.00 19.07
C ALA A 559 11.18 6.21 18.88
N ILE A 560 11.49 5.77 17.66
CA ILE A 560 12.78 5.12 17.34
C ILE A 560 13.93 6.12 17.52
N GLU A 561 13.76 7.36 17.07
CA GLU A 561 14.76 8.43 17.21
C GLU A 561 14.99 8.82 18.67
N GLU A 562 13.95 8.94 19.50
CA GLU A 562 14.08 9.23 20.94
C GLU A 562 14.90 8.16 21.67
N THR A 563 14.69 6.88 21.33
CA THR A 563 15.45 5.76 21.92
C THR A 563 16.94 5.77 21.57
N THR A 564 17.39 6.61 20.63
CA THR A 564 18.83 6.76 20.33
C THR A 564 19.59 7.54 21.39
N THR A 565 18.89 8.32 22.22
CA THR A 565 19.49 9.22 23.22
C THR A 565 19.71 8.56 24.59
N ASP A 566 19.02 7.46 24.87
CA ASP A 566 19.09 6.76 26.17
C ASP A 566 19.98 5.51 26.04
N ASP A 567 21.24 5.66 26.39
CA ASP A 567 22.38 4.76 26.08
C ASP A 567 22.34 3.39 26.80
N LYS A 568 21.25 3.02 27.49
CA LYS A 568 21.29 1.94 28.49
C LYS A 568 20.82 0.56 28.03
N HIS A 569 20.01 0.40 26.98
CA HIS A 569 19.66 -0.93 26.46
C HIS A 569 19.23 -0.91 24.98
N HIS A 570 20.16 -1.23 24.08
CA HIS A 570 19.84 -1.49 22.67
C HIS A 570 19.26 -2.89 22.51
N SER A 571 17.94 -3.06 22.71
CA SER A 571 17.29 -4.34 22.43
C SER A 571 17.39 -4.70 20.95
N HIS A 572 17.41 -5.99 20.62
CA HIS A 572 17.49 -6.47 19.24
C HIS A 572 16.37 -5.87 18.36
N GLN A 573 15.14 -5.77 18.88
CA GLN A 573 13.99 -5.14 18.21
C GLN A 573 14.25 -3.68 17.85
N THR A 574 14.90 -2.93 18.75
CA THR A 574 15.22 -1.52 18.54
C THR A 574 16.30 -1.39 17.47
N MET A 575 17.32 -2.24 17.49
CA MET A 575 18.37 -2.26 16.46
C MET A 575 17.82 -2.59 15.07
N LEU A 576 16.94 -3.60 14.97
CA LEU A 576 16.28 -3.92 13.70
C LEU A 576 15.48 -2.73 13.18
N SER A 577 14.70 -2.08 14.05
CA SER A 577 13.89 -0.91 13.68
C SER A 577 14.75 0.29 13.24
N ARG A 578 15.90 0.50 13.89
CA ARG A 578 16.87 1.54 13.49
C ARG A 578 17.50 1.25 12.14
N THR A 579 17.94 0.01 11.90
CA THR A 579 18.46 -0.38 10.58
C THR A 579 17.41 -0.20 9.49
N GLN A 580 16.14 -0.52 9.78
CA GLN A 580 15.03 -0.35 8.83
C GLN A 580 14.73 1.12 8.55
N MET A 581 14.69 1.98 9.58
CA MET A 581 14.47 3.41 9.42
C MET A 581 15.57 4.08 8.59
N LEU A 582 16.83 3.69 8.82
CA LEU A 582 17.96 4.18 8.02
C LEU A 582 17.87 3.66 6.58
N TRP A 583 17.55 2.38 6.39
CA TRP A 583 17.35 1.79 5.07
C TRP A 583 16.28 2.52 4.26
N GLU A 584 15.14 2.80 4.88
CA GLU A 584 14.06 3.56 4.26
C GLU A 584 14.50 4.99 3.92
N THR A 585 15.24 5.64 4.83
CA THR A 585 15.74 7.00 4.61
C THR A 585 16.70 7.06 3.41
N VAL A 586 17.59 6.09 3.27
CA VAL A 586 18.49 5.98 2.11
C VAL A 586 17.71 5.69 0.84
N ALA A 587 16.76 4.75 0.89
CA ALA A 587 15.93 4.40 -0.27
C ALA A 587 15.12 5.60 -0.77
N ARG A 588 14.48 6.38 0.12
CA ARG A 588 13.74 7.60 -0.25
C ARG A 588 14.62 8.76 -0.70
N ALA A 589 15.85 8.84 -0.22
CA ALA A 589 16.80 9.86 -0.69
C ALA A 589 17.11 9.69 -2.20
N SER A 590 17.01 8.46 -2.73
CA SER A 590 17.14 8.21 -4.17
C SER A 590 15.99 8.79 -5.00
N GLU A 591 14.81 9.02 -4.40
CA GLU A 591 13.62 9.55 -5.10
C GLU A 591 13.62 11.10 -5.19
N GLN A 592 14.35 11.80 -4.30
CA GLN A 592 14.28 13.27 -4.11
C GLN A 592 15.42 14.05 -4.78
N GLY A 593 16.04 13.50 -5.85
CA GLY A 593 17.29 13.96 -6.47
C GLY A 593 17.61 15.46 -6.39
N GLY A 594 18.77 15.81 -5.79
CA GLY A 594 19.27 17.18 -5.69
C GLY A 594 20.75 17.27 -5.28
N ASP A 595 21.32 18.48 -5.39
CA ASP A 595 22.76 18.81 -5.23
C ASP A 595 23.40 18.44 -3.87
N ASN A 596 22.62 18.01 -2.88
CA ASN A 596 23.10 17.62 -1.54
C ASN A 596 23.45 16.13 -1.40
N LEU A 597 23.20 15.29 -2.42
CA LEU A 597 23.36 13.84 -2.29
C LEU A 597 24.78 13.35 -1.92
N PRO A 598 25.88 13.92 -2.42
CA PRO A 598 27.23 13.52 -1.99
C PRO A 598 27.50 13.75 -0.49
N LYS A 599 26.90 14.80 0.10
CA LYS A 599 26.99 15.07 1.56
C LYS A 599 26.13 14.09 2.36
N CYS A 600 24.97 13.68 1.82
CA CYS A 600 24.11 12.66 2.41
C CYS A 600 24.79 11.28 2.43
N CYS A 601 25.47 10.88 1.35
CA CYS A 601 26.18 9.60 1.28
C CYS A 601 27.19 9.44 2.43
N LEU A 602 28.06 10.43 2.68
CA LEU A 602 29.03 10.34 3.77
C LEU A 602 28.34 10.22 5.15
N SER A 603 27.25 10.97 5.37
CA SER A 603 26.45 10.87 6.59
C SER A 603 25.87 9.47 6.78
N PHE A 604 25.34 8.85 5.72
CA PHE A 604 24.80 7.49 5.79
C PHE A 604 25.89 6.47 6.11
N HIS A 605 27.07 6.56 5.50
CA HIS A 605 28.18 5.66 5.81
C HIS A 605 28.59 5.74 7.29
N LEU A 606 28.66 6.94 7.86
CA LEU A 606 28.97 7.13 9.28
C LEU A 606 27.90 6.54 10.19
N GLN A 607 26.61 6.68 9.84
CA GLN A 607 25.51 6.08 10.60
C GLN A 607 25.49 4.56 10.49
N ILE A 608 25.81 4.00 9.32
CA ILE A 608 25.98 2.56 9.13
C ILE A 608 27.11 2.05 10.01
N GLN A 609 28.25 2.72 10.00
CA GLN A 609 29.41 2.34 10.82
C GLN A 609 29.09 2.40 12.32
N ASP A 610 28.41 3.44 12.78
CA ASP A 610 27.95 3.55 14.18
C ASP A 610 27.01 2.39 14.57
N LEU A 611 26.11 1.98 13.67
CA LEU A 611 25.24 0.83 13.90
C LEU A 611 26.02 -0.49 13.91
N GLU A 612 27.01 -0.65 13.03
CA GLU A 612 27.89 -1.82 13.00
C GLU A 612 28.70 -1.94 14.29
N ASP A 613 29.29 -0.86 14.77
CA ASP A 613 30.08 -0.85 16.00
C ASP A 613 29.23 -1.19 17.24
N LYS A 614 27.94 -0.86 17.21
CA LYS A 614 26.97 -1.17 18.28
C LYS A 614 26.46 -2.61 18.25
N ILE A 615 26.61 -3.32 17.13
CA ILE A 615 26.13 -4.70 16.98
C ILE A 615 27.24 -5.67 17.37
N ARG A 616 27.01 -6.44 18.44
CA ARG A 616 27.90 -7.56 18.81
C ARG A 616 27.66 -8.71 17.85
N PHE A 617 28.52 -8.86 16.84
CA PHE A 617 28.40 -9.85 15.78
C PHE A 617 28.53 -11.33 16.22
N ASP A 618 28.87 -11.60 17.49
CA ASP A 618 29.07 -12.96 18.02
C ASP A 618 27.79 -13.66 18.52
N ALA A 619 26.62 -12.98 18.52
CA ALA A 619 25.36 -13.57 18.93
C ALA A 619 24.63 -14.25 17.74
N PRO A 620 23.97 -15.41 17.92
CA PRO A 620 23.16 -16.05 16.85
C PRO A 620 22.02 -15.17 16.32
N GLU A 621 21.55 -14.24 17.15
CA GLU A 621 20.60 -13.17 16.80
C GLU A 621 21.16 -12.13 15.82
N ALA A 622 22.48 -12.11 15.60
CA ALA A 622 23.13 -11.16 14.69
C ALA A 622 22.86 -11.44 13.21
N ALA A 623 22.28 -12.60 12.83
CA ALA A 623 22.07 -12.94 11.43
C ALA A 623 21.12 -11.96 10.72
N SER A 624 19.93 -11.72 11.28
CA SER A 624 18.97 -10.77 10.70
C SER A 624 19.54 -9.34 10.66
N LEU A 625 20.18 -8.90 11.75
CA LEU A 625 20.84 -7.60 11.79
C LEU A 625 21.95 -7.47 10.74
N ARG A 626 22.78 -8.49 10.56
CA ARG A 626 23.88 -8.48 9.60
C ARG A 626 23.38 -8.49 8.15
N ILE A 627 22.33 -9.27 7.83
CA ILE A 627 21.66 -9.18 6.51
C ILE A 627 21.15 -7.75 6.28
N SER A 628 20.57 -7.11 7.31
CA SER A 628 20.06 -5.74 7.22
C SER A 628 21.14 -4.72 6.91
N ILE A 629 22.27 -4.81 7.61
CA ILE A 629 23.40 -3.89 7.42
C ILE A 629 23.98 -4.08 6.01
N LEU A 630 24.18 -5.33 5.57
CA LEU A 630 24.72 -5.59 4.24
C LEU A 630 23.77 -5.08 3.15
N SER A 631 22.45 -5.28 3.32
CA SER A 631 21.45 -4.69 2.42
C SER A 631 21.49 -3.16 2.43
N LEU A 632 21.72 -2.55 3.60
CA LEU A 632 21.88 -1.10 3.75
C LEU A 632 23.15 -0.57 3.06
N LYS A 633 24.26 -1.30 3.12
CA LYS A 633 25.49 -1.00 2.40
C LYS A 633 25.27 -1.07 0.89
N VAL A 634 24.56 -2.09 0.40
CA VAL A 634 24.20 -2.22 -1.02
C VAL A 634 23.39 -1.01 -1.50
N VAL A 635 22.30 -0.65 -0.82
CA VAL A 635 21.45 0.49 -1.26
C VAL A 635 22.18 1.83 -1.16
N THR A 636 23.04 2.01 -0.16
CA THR A 636 23.87 3.23 0.00
C THR A 636 24.94 3.33 -1.08
N ALA A 637 25.61 2.22 -1.41
CA ALA A 637 26.60 2.17 -2.49
C ALA A 637 25.96 2.33 -3.87
N TYR A 638 24.69 1.98 -4.02
CA TYR A 638 23.92 2.21 -5.25
C TYR A 638 23.43 3.65 -5.40
N LEU A 639 23.34 4.43 -4.31
CA LEU A 639 22.74 5.77 -4.30
C LEU A 639 23.41 6.75 -5.30
N PRO A 640 24.76 6.88 -5.40
CA PRO A 640 25.39 7.73 -6.41
C PRO A 640 25.00 7.37 -7.85
N TRP A 641 24.74 6.08 -8.09
CA TRP A 641 24.34 5.55 -9.39
C TRP A 641 22.95 6.02 -9.82
N THR A 642 22.05 6.28 -8.87
CA THR A 642 20.68 6.73 -9.16
C THR A 642 20.61 8.17 -9.68
N VAL A 643 21.58 9.02 -9.33
CA VAL A 643 21.65 10.44 -9.75
C VAL A 643 22.13 10.62 -11.18
N HIS A 644 23.00 9.72 -11.64
CA HIS A 644 23.56 9.80 -12.99
C HIS A 644 22.73 9.07 -14.04
N ARG A 645 21.55 8.55 -13.67
CA ARG A 645 20.60 8.01 -14.64
C ARG A 645 20.00 9.19 -15.40
N PRO A 646 20.20 9.31 -16.73
CA PRO A 646 19.51 10.32 -17.49
C PRO A 646 18.02 10.00 -17.41
N SER A 647 17.27 10.78 -16.63
CA SER A 647 15.83 10.86 -16.80
C SER A 647 15.57 11.08 -18.29
N SER A 648 14.73 10.24 -18.89
CA SER A 648 14.32 10.34 -20.29
C SER A 648 13.57 11.65 -20.61
N SER A 649 13.42 12.54 -19.64
CA SER A 649 12.94 13.90 -19.77
C SER A 649 14.08 14.88 -19.50
N HIS A 650 14.83 15.26 -20.54
CA HIS A 650 15.54 16.53 -20.76
C HIS A 650 16.77 16.30 -21.66
N ARG A 651 16.59 16.50 -22.96
CA ARG A 651 17.67 16.84 -23.88
C ARG A 651 17.23 17.96 -24.82
N SER A 652 17.60 19.18 -24.46
CA SER A 652 18.04 20.25 -25.37
C SER A 652 18.80 21.24 -24.47
N SER A 653 20.09 21.46 -24.65
CA SER A 653 20.62 22.24 -25.76
C SER A 653 22.14 22.07 -25.92
N SER A 654 22.59 22.50 -27.08
CA SER A 654 23.94 22.50 -27.65
C SER A 654 25.05 23.12 -26.78
N GLU A 655 26.05 22.31 -26.43
CA GLU A 655 27.49 22.65 -26.46
C GLU A 655 28.33 21.35 -26.34
N PRO A 656 29.33 21.10 -27.21
CA PRO A 656 30.18 19.93 -27.09
C PRO A 656 31.32 20.21 -26.11
N CYS A 657 31.07 20.04 -24.81
CA CYS A 657 32.15 19.88 -23.82
C CYS A 657 32.38 18.38 -23.58
N ALA A 658 33.58 17.90 -23.88
CA ALA A 658 33.93 16.48 -23.87
C ALA A 658 33.75 15.82 -22.48
N PRO A 659 32.99 14.72 -22.34
CA PRO A 659 32.84 14.00 -21.08
C PRO A 659 33.83 12.83 -21.00
N GLN A 660 35.13 13.09 -21.07
CA GLN A 660 36.13 12.03 -20.82
C GLN A 660 36.39 11.81 -19.31
N TYR A 661 36.02 12.76 -18.45
CA TYR A 661 36.30 12.70 -17.00
C TYR A 661 35.24 11.93 -16.19
N GLN A 662 34.03 11.69 -16.72
CA GLN A 662 32.91 11.06 -15.99
C GLN A 662 32.87 9.51 -16.08
N SER A 663 33.48 8.89 -17.10
CA SER A 663 33.36 7.42 -17.27
C SER A 663 34.12 6.61 -16.21
N VAL A 664 35.27 7.13 -15.75
CA VAL A 664 36.15 6.44 -14.79
C VAL A 664 35.60 6.47 -13.37
N GLU A 665 34.99 7.58 -12.95
CA GLU A 665 34.35 7.70 -11.63
C GLU A 665 33.12 6.79 -11.54
N ASN A 666 32.28 6.76 -12.58
CA ASN A 666 31.15 5.84 -12.68
C ASN A 666 31.57 4.36 -12.58
N LEU A 667 32.67 3.97 -13.23
CA LEU A 667 33.18 2.60 -13.14
C LEU A 667 33.72 2.25 -11.74
N LYS A 668 34.32 3.21 -11.03
CA LYS A 668 34.78 3.02 -9.65
C LYS A 668 33.60 2.83 -8.69
N GLU A 669 32.54 3.62 -8.84
CA GLU A 669 31.31 3.50 -8.05
C GLU A 669 30.60 2.17 -8.31
N ALA A 670 30.46 1.76 -9.58
CA ALA A 670 29.88 0.48 -9.94
C ALA A 670 30.67 -0.71 -9.38
N ARG A 671 32.01 -0.63 -9.36
CA ARG A 671 32.87 -1.62 -8.70
C ARG A 671 32.66 -1.67 -7.19
N SER A 672 32.50 -0.51 -6.55
CA SER A 672 32.21 -0.42 -5.12
C SER A 672 30.86 -1.04 -4.79
N CYS A 673 29.80 -0.73 -5.55
CA CYS A 673 28.48 -1.30 -5.35
C CYS A 673 28.48 -2.81 -5.60
N LEU A 674 29.18 -3.29 -6.64
CA LEU A 674 29.35 -4.73 -6.85
C LEU A 674 30.06 -5.41 -5.67
N ALA A 675 31.07 -4.77 -5.05
CA ALA A 675 31.75 -5.34 -3.88
C ALA A 675 30.80 -5.50 -2.68
N GLU A 676 29.91 -4.52 -2.43
CA GLU A 676 28.89 -4.64 -1.37
C GLU A 676 27.85 -5.73 -1.69
N ILE A 677 27.45 -5.87 -2.96
CA ILE A 677 26.56 -6.95 -3.41
C ILE A 677 27.21 -8.32 -3.17
N GLN A 678 28.50 -8.46 -3.48
CA GLN A 678 29.26 -9.68 -3.19
C GLN A 678 29.31 -9.95 -1.69
N GLY A 679 29.61 -8.95 -0.88
CA GLY A 679 29.63 -9.08 0.59
C GLY A 679 28.28 -9.55 1.14
N PHE A 680 27.16 -9.06 0.58
CA PHE A 680 25.83 -9.55 0.90
C PHE A 680 25.66 -11.04 0.54
N PHE A 681 25.96 -11.44 -0.70
CA PHE A 681 25.77 -12.84 -1.12
C PHE A 681 26.72 -13.81 -0.43
N ASP A 682 27.98 -13.44 -0.23
CA ASP A 682 28.96 -14.25 0.49
C ASP A 682 28.49 -14.53 1.91
N TYR A 683 27.95 -13.52 2.61
CA TYR A 683 27.37 -13.72 3.93
C TYR A 683 26.06 -14.50 3.88
N PHE A 684 25.12 -14.14 3.01
CA PHE A 684 23.82 -14.78 2.90
C PHE A 684 23.98 -16.29 2.61
N LEU A 685 24.88 -16.64 1.69
CA LEU A 685 25.24 -18.02 1.39
C LEU A 685 26.12 -18.67 2.45
N SER A 686 26.78 -17.93 3.34
CA SER A 686 27.46 -18.54 4.49
C SER A 686 26.49 -19.08 5.54
N ILE A 687 25.25 -18.57 5.57
CA ILE A 687 24.20 -19.06 6.48
C ILE A 687 23.82 -20.49 6.09
N PRO A 688 23.71 -21.44 7.05
CA PRO A 688 23.25 -22.80 6.77
C PRO A 688 21.90 -22.82 6.05
N ALA A 689 21.75 -23.65 5.02
CA ALA A 689 20.54 -23.71 4.21
C ALA A 689 19.29 -24.01 5.05
N ASP A 690 19.40 -24.89 6.04
CA ASP A 690 18.30 -25.26 6.94
C ASP A 690 17.75 -24.06 7.73
N ASN A 691 18.52 -22.97 7.88
CA ASN A 691 18.05 -21.78 8.56
C ASN A 691 17.09 -20.94 7.71
N TYR A 692 17.04 -21.14 6.39
CA TYR A 692 16.21 -20.33 5.49
C TYR A 692 14.71 -20.58 5.75
N ILE A 693 14.35 -21.74 6.31
CA ILE A 693 12.97 -22.04 6.73
C ILE A 693 12.48 -21.10 7.84
N TYR A 694 13.40 -20.42 8.53
CA TYR A 694 13.10 -19.48 9.61
C TYR A 694 13.01 -18.02 9.14
N PHE A 695 13.53 -17.69 7.94
CA PHE A 695 13.58 -16.33 7.43
C PHE A 695 12.19 -15.72 7.32
N SER A 696 12.06 -14.49 7.79
CA SER A 696 10.83 -13.70 7.66
C SER A 696 10.76 -13.08 6.27
N LEU A 697 9.62 -12.49 5.96
CA LEU A 697 9.43 -11.68 4.76
C LEU A 697 10.52 -10.62 4.60
N ARG A 698 11.06 -10.09 5.71
CA ARG A 698 12.10 -9.07 5.72
C ARG A 698 13.40 -9.55 5.05
N GLU A 699 13.91 -10.71 5.45
CA GLU A 699 15.13 -11.27 4.87
C GLU A 699 14.93 -11.61 3.38
N TRP A 700 13.77 -12.16 3.01
CA TRP A 700 13.45 -12.45 1.61
C TRP A 700 13.38 -11.18 0.76
N CYS A 701 12.74 -10.14 1.26
CA CYS A 701 12.67 -8.83 0.63
C CYS A 701 14.06 -8.21 0.42
N GLN A 702 14.94 -8.27 1.42
CA GLN A 702 16.31 -7.78 1.31
C GLN A 702 17.11 -8.55 0.23
N LEU A 703 16.95 -9.88 0.15
CA LEU A 703 17.54 -10.68 -0.93
C LEU A 703 17.04 -10.23 -2.32
N ILE A 704 15.72 -10.09 -2.49
CA ILE A 704 15.10 -9.70 -3.76
C ILE A 704 15.60 -8.31 -4.21
N LEU A 705 15.67 -7.35 -3.29
CA LEU A 705 16.15 -6.00 -3.58
C LEU A 705 17.64 -5.98 -3.96
N THR A 706 18.47 -6.79 -3.31
CA THR A 706 19.88 -6.95 -3.68
C THR A 706 20.03 -7.60 -5.06
N ILE A 707 19.23 -8.62 -5.39
CA ILE A 707 19.19 -9.21 -6.75
C ILE A 707 18.77 -8.16 -7.78
N SER A 708 17.74 -7.36 -7.49
CA SER A 708 17.27 -6.29 -8.37
C SER A 708 18.38 -5.27 -8.62
N THR A 709 19.05 -4.80 -7.57
CA THR A 709 20.18 -3.86 -7.66
C THR A 709 21.33 -4.43 -8.49
N ALA A 710 21.68 -5.71 -8.28
CA ALA A 710 22.70 -6.40 -9.06
C ALA A 710 22.34 -6.50 -10.55
N SER A 711 21.06 -6.72 -10.87
CA SER A 711 20.59 -6.78 -12.25
C SER A 711 20.79 -5.47 -13.00
N GLN A 712 20.60 -4.32 -12.34
CA GLN A 712 20.84 -3.01 -12.93
C GLN A 712 22.31 -2.86 -13.32
N ILE A 713 23.24 -3.23 -12.43
CA ILE A 713 24.69 -3.15 -12.71
C ILE A 713 25.09 -4.12 -13.83
N CYS A 714 24.56 -5.33 -13.81
CA CYS A 714 24.91 -6.38 -14.75
C CYS A 714 24.47 -6.08 -16.18
N PHE A 715 23.38 -5.33 -16.38
CA PHE A 715 22.73 -5.26 -17.69
C PHE A 715 22.36 -3.85 -18.17
N LEU A 716 22.76 -2.79 -17.46
CA LEU A 716 22.57 -1.44 -17.96
C LEU A 716 23.33 -1.25 -19.29
N THR A 717 22.72 -0.58 -20.25
CA THR A 717 23.36 -0.16 -21.51
C THR A 717 23.33 1.36 -21.59
N HIS A 718 24.51 1.99 -21.71
CA HIS A 718 24.65 3.44 -21.79
C HIS A 718 25.50 3.83 -23.00
N PRO A 719 25.15 4.90 -23.76
CA PRO A 719 25.81 5.26 -25.01
C PRO A 719 27.29 5.68 -24.90
N PHE A 720 27.84 5.77 -23.69
CA PHE A 720 29.25 6.14 -23.42
C PHE A 720 30.05 5.02 -22.74
N MET A 721 29.56 3.78 -22.73
CA MET A 721 30.28 2.65 -22.15
C MET A 721 31.50 2.29 -23.01
N ASP A 722 32.67 2.23 -22.38
CA ASP A 722 33.94 1.83 -23.01
C ASP A 722 34.21 0.33 -22.87
N THR A 723 35.33 -0.14 -23.42
CA THR A 723 35.75 -1.56 -23.33
C THR A 723 35.93 -2.01 -21.89
N GLN A 724 36.41 -1.15 -20.98
CA GLN A 724 36.61 -1.50 -19.57
C GLN A 724 35.29 -1.76 -18.85
N TRP A 725 34.24 -1.01 -19.23
CA TRP A 725 32.90 -1.23 -18.73
C TRP A 725 32.33 -2.58 -19.17
N TYR A 726 32.51 -2.94 -20.44
CA TYR A 726 32.05 -4.22 -20.96
C TYR A 726 32.74 -5.41 -20.27
N GLU A 727 34.06 -5.33 -20.07
CA GLU A 727 34.81 -6.33 -19.30
C GLU A 727 34.33 -6.45 -17.85
N PHE A 728 34.04 -5.31 -17.21
CA PHE A 728 33.47 -5.30 -15.85
C PHE A 728 32.11 -5.99 -15.82
N GLN A 729 31.20 -5.70 -16.76
CA GLN A 729 29.87 -6.31 -16.82
C GLN A 729 29.94 -7.82 -17.05
N ILE A 730 30.84 -8.30 -17.91
CA ILE A 730 31.03 -9.75 -18.10
C ILE A 730 31.43 -10.41 -16.78
N LYS A 731 32.39 -9.81 -16.05
CA LYS A 731 32.83 -10.32 -14.73
C LYS A 731 31.72 -10.24 -13.68
N ALA A 732 30.91 -9.18 -13.70
CA ALA A 732 29.77 -9.02 -12.79
C ALA A 732 28.70 -10.08 -13.06
N ARG A 733 28.32 -10.29 -14.33
CA ARG A 733 27.34 -11.31 -14.75
C ARG A 733 27.79 -12.71 -14.38
N SER A 734 29.04 -13.07 -14.66
CA SER A 734 29.54 -14.41 -14.34
C SER A 734 29.57 -14.69 -12.84
N ARG A 735 29.94 -13.70 -12.02
CA ARG A 735 29.87 -13.81 -10.56
C ARG A 735 28.44 -13.95 -10.05
N MET A 736 27.54 -13.10 -10.55
CA MET A 736 26.13 -13.15 -10.17
C MET A 736 25.48 -14.49 -10.54
N GLN A 737 25.83 -15.03 -11.71
CA GLN A 737 25.37 -16.35 -12.14
C GLN A 737 25.72 -17.44 -11.10
N ILE A 738 26.95 -17.46 -10.58
CA ILE A 738 27.38 -18.44 -9.56
C ILE A 738 26.55 -18.29 -8.28
N TYR A 739 26.28 -17.06 -7.82
CA TYR A 739 25.46 -16.83 -6.63
C TYR A 739 24.01 -17.28 -6.84
N LEU A 740 23.43 -16.99 -8.01
CA LEU A 740 22.06 -17.39 -8.36
C LEU A 740 21.94 -18.91 -8.49
N GLU A 741 22.91 -19.59 -9.11
CA GLU A 741 22.97 -21.07 -9.19
C GLU A 741 23.10 -21.69 -7.78
N SER A 742 23.91 -21.10 -6.91
CA SER A 742 24.06 -21.55 -5.52
C SER A 742 22.76 -21.39 -4.72
N LEU A 743 22.04 -20.29 -4.91
CA LEU A 743 20.72 -20.08 -4.30
C LEU A 743 19.70 -21.07 -4.84
N LEU A 744 19.64 -21.25 -6.16
CA LEU A 744 18.74 -22.19 -6.82
C LEU A 744 18.93 -23.61 -6.27
N HIS A 745 20.18 -24.07 -6.15
CA HIS A 745 20.50 -25.36 -5.58
C HIS A 745 20.00 -25.50 -4.12
N ARG A 746 20.15 -24.44 -3.31
CA ARG A 746 19.62 -24.43 -1.93
C ARG A 746 18.09 -24.48 -1.90
N MET A 747 17.40 -23.71 -2.74
CA MET A 747 15.93 -23.73 -2.80
C MET A 747 15.42 -25.11 -3.20
N SER A 748 16.05 -25.74 -4.19
CA SER A 748 15.73 -27.10 -4.62
C SER A 748 15.95 -28.13 -3.50
N THR A 749 17.00 -27.97 -2.68
CA THR A 749 17.29 -28.86 -1.54
C THR A 749 16.30 -28.69 -0.40
N LEU A 750 15.82 -27.47 -0.16
CA LEU A 750 14.90 -27.13 0.94
C LEU A 750 13.43 -27.39 0.61
N SER A 751 13.07 -27.40 -0.67
CA SER A 751 11.73 -27.70 -1.14
C SER A 751 11.36 -29.14 -0.80
N VAL A 752 10.27 -29.33 -0.08
CA VAL A 752 9.66 -30.64 0.19
C VAL A 752 8.61 -31.02 -0.85
N SER A 753 8.26 -30.06 -1.71
CA SER A 753 7.27 -30.23 -2.77
C SER A 753 7.73 -31.26 -3.78
N LYS A 754 6.84 -32.22 -4.07
CA LYS A 754 7.01 -33.17 -5.18
C LYS A 754 6.20 -32.72 -6.39
N ALA A 755 6.61 -33.17 -7.57
CA ALA A 755 5.87 -32.92 -8.80
C ALA A 755 4.40 -33.37 -8.67
N GLY A 756 3.47 -32.42 -8.83
CA GLY A 756 2.02 -32.66 -8.73
C GLY A 756 1.38 -32.45 -7.35
N GLU A 757 2.17 -32.21 -6.29
CA GLU A 757 1.66 -31.87 -4.95
C GLU A 757 1.52 -30.34 -4.75
N ALA A 758 0.92 -29.92 -3.63
CA ALA A 758 0.82 -28.51 -3.29
C ALA A 758 2.22 -27.91 -3.08
N PRO A 759 2.57 -26.82 -3.79
CA PRO A 759 3.92 -26.28 -3.73
C PRO A 759 4.15 -25.51 -2.44
N ASP A 760 5.38 -25.57 -1.93
CA ASP A 760 5.90 -24.77 -0.84
C ASP A 760 6.58 -23.48 -1.33
N ILE A 761 7.02 -22.65 -0.38
CA ILE A 761 7.67 -21.37 -0.68
C ILE A 761 9.00 -21.53 -1.43
N PHE A 762 9.76 -22.59 -1.18
CA PHE A 762 11.06 -22.83 -1.82
C PHE A 762 10.89 -23.30 -3.25
N CYS A 763 9.87 -24.13 -3.55
CA CYS A 763 9.47 -24.46 -4.91
C CYS A 763 9.14 -23.21 -5.74
N MET A 764 8.41 -22.26 -5.15
CA MET A 764 8.12 -20.97 -5.78
C MET A 764 9.41 -20.17 -6.04
N PHE A 765 10.28 -20.02 -5.04
CA PHE A 765 11.55 -19.28 -5.19
C PHE A 765 12.49 -19.95 -6.20
N GLN A 766 12.53 -21.28 -6.26
CA GLN A 766 13.28 -22.04 -7.25
C GLN A 766 12.82 -21.65 -8.66
N SER A 767 11.51 -21.72 -8.94
CA SER A 767 10.95 -21.34 -10.23
C SER A 767 11.23 -19.88 -10.61
N VAL A 768 11.23 -18.96 -9.64
CA VAL A 768 11.60 -17.55 -9.89
C VAL A 768 13.07 -17.43 -10.24
N LEU A 769 13.96 -18.12 -9.51
CA LEU A 769 15.40 -18.10 -9.75
C LEU A 769 15.77 -18.72 -11.10
N ASP A 770 15.10 -19.79 -11.52
CA ASP A 770 15.29 -20.42 -12.83
C ASP A 770 15.10 -19.41 -13.97
N VAL A 771 13.98 -18.67 -13.96
CA VAL A 771 13.71 -17.65 -14.97
C VAL A 771 14.72 -16.49 -14.92
N VAL A 772 15.14 -16.08 -13.72
CA VAL A 772 16.17 -15.04 -13.58
C VAL A 772 17.51 -15.55 -14.14
N LEU A 773 17.89 -16.80 -13.87
CA LEU A 773 19.17 -17.37 -14.26
C LEU A 773 19.33 -17.46 -15.79
N GLU A 774 18.26 -17.78 -16.53
CA GLU A 774 18.26 -17.79 -18.00
C GLU A 774 18.74 -16.45 -18.59
N THR A 775 18.36 -15.33 -17.98
CA THR A 775 18.77 -13.99 -18.45
C THR A 775 20.28 -13.75 -18.31
N TYR A 776 20.91 -14.35 -17.29
CA TYR A 776 22.36 -14.27 -17.08
C TYR A 776 23.13 -15.23 -17.99
N ALA A 777 22.54 -16.38 -18.35
CA ALA A 777 23.14 -17.36 -19.24
C ALA A 777 23.20 -16.88 -20.71
N VAL A 778 22.11 -16.31 -21.24
CA VAL A 778 22.03 -15.82 -22.64
C VAL A 778 23.02 -14.69 -22.92
N ALA A 779 23.30 -13.84 -21.93
CA ALA A 779 24.23 -12.73 -22.06
C ALA A 779 25.70 -13.15 -22.28
N LYS A 780 26.02 -14.42 -22.08
CA LYS A 780 27.35 -15.00 -22.34
C LYS A 780 27.59 -15.33 -23.81
N ILE A 781 26.52 -15.49 -24.60
CA ILE A 781 26.57 -15.88 -26.03
C ILE A 781 26.76 -14.65 -26.94
N ASN A 782 26.25 -13.48 -26.54
CA ASN A 782 26.32 -12.23 -27.32
C ASN A 782 27.57 -11.39 -27.02
N SER A 783 28.77 -11.94 -27.26
CA SER A 783 30.04 -11.19 -27.21
C SER A 783 30.37 -10.57 -28.57
N PRO A 784 30.55 -9.23 -28.69
CA PRO A 784 30.92 -8.59 -29.95
C PRO A 784 32.44 -8.61 -30.13
N LEU A 785 33.02 -9.79 -30.32
CA LEU A 785 34.40 -9.98 -30.76
C LEU A 785 34.47 -11.22 -31.65
N GLN A 786 34.05 -11.10 -32.91
CA GLN A 786 34.60 -11.91 -33.98
C GLN A 786 35.06 -11.00 -35.13
N SER A 787 36.31 -11.24 -35.49
CA SER A 787 37.23 -10.46 -36.31
C SER A 787 36.89 -10.44 -37.80
N VAL A 788 37.31 -9.36 -38.45
CA VAL A 788 37.47 -9.17 -39.90
C VAL A 788 38.40 -10.25 -40.50
N SER A 789 37.95 -10.92 -41.58
CA SER A 789 38.79 -11.30 -42.73
C SER A 789 37.95 -11.80 -43.95
N ASP A 790 37.94 -10.98 -45.00
CA ASP A 790 38.00 -11.22 -46.45
C ASP A 790 37.27 -12.38 -47.20
N HIS A 791 36.42 -11.93 -48.14
CA HIS A 791 36.21 -12.29 -49.56
C HIS A 791 35.76 -13.70 -50.05
N SER A 792 34.63 -13.63 -50.80
CA SER A 792 34.29 -14.27 -52.10
C SER A 792 33.38 -15.53 -52.12
N GLY A 793 32.32 -15.46 -52.94
CA GLY A 793 31.71 -16.62 -53.61
C GLY A 793 30.25 -16.98 -53.26
N THR A 794 29.33 -16.58 -54.14
CA THR A 794 28.16 -17.32 -54.72
C THR A 794 27.14 -18.05 -53.82
N GLU A 795 25.88 -17.59 -53.97
CA GLU A 795 24.55 -18.28 -53.98
C GLU A 795 24.43 -19.71 -53.39
N ASP A 796 23.60 -19.91 -52.36
CA ASP A 796 22.24 -20.49 -52.50
C ASP A 796 21.49 -20.71 -51.16
N THR A 797 20.21 -20.31 -51.17
CA THR A 797 19.00 -20.81 -50.46
C THR A 797 18.90 -21.03 -48.94
N ASP A 798 17.82 -20.43 -48.41
CA ASP A 798 17.00 -20.79 -47.23
C ASP A 798 17.58 -20.72 -45.80
N SER A 799 17.19 -19.67 -45.05
CA SER A 799 16.57 -19.83 -43.71
C SER A 799 16.22 -18.49 -43.03
N LEU A 800 14.92 -18.33 -42.75
CA LEU A 800 14.30 -17.66 -41.59
C LEU A 800 14.98 -16.42 -40.99
N SER A 801 14.51 -15.25 -41.43
CA SER A 801 14.65 -14.00 -40.70
C SER A 801 13.84 -14.03 -39.40
N VAL A 802 14.48 -14.30 -38.27
CA VAL A 802 13.90 -13.97 -36.94
C VAL A 802 14.48 -12.62 -36.53
N GLY A 803 13.62 -11.60 -36.61
CA GLY A 803 13.95 -10.23 -36.27
C GLY A 803 14.35 -10.07 -34.81
N ALA A 804 15.34 -9.20 -34.60
CA ALA A 804 15.68 -8.66 -33.29
C ALA A 804 14.50 -7.87 -32.73
N THR A 805 13.68 -8.51 -31.88
CA THR A 805 12.74 -7.80 -31.03
C THR A 805 13.51 -7.15 -29.88
N SER A 806 13.66 -5.83 -29.98
CA SER A 806 13.86 -4.93 -28.84
C SER A 806 12.74 -5.15 -27.82
N THR A 807 12.94 -6.04 -26.85
CA THR A 807 12.05 -6.19 -25.70
C THR A 807 12.59 -5.36 -24.54
N THR A 808 12.04 -4.17 -24.38
CA THR A 808 11.96 -3.48 -23.08
C THR A 808 11.03 -4.26 -22.15
N SER A 809 11.42 -5.49 -21.78
CA SER A 809 10.64 -6.36 -20.90
C SER A 809 11.03 -6.12 -19.44
N ARG A 810 10.06 -5.73 -18.61
CA ARG A 810 10.23 -5.59 -17.15
C ARG A 810 10.58 -6.97 -16.58
N ARG A 811 11.74 -7.07 -15.94
CA ARG A 811 12.51 -8.31 -15.75
C ARG A 811 12.06 -9.23 -14.62
N CYS A 812 10.93 -8.97 -13.98
CA CYS A 812 10.38 -9.86 -12.98
C CYS A 812 9.59 -10.99 -13.68
N PRO A 813 9.90 -12.27 -13.44
CA PRO A 813 9.15 -13.42 -13.99
C PRO A 813 7.65 -13.39 -13.67
N MET A 814 7.29 -12.74 -12.56
CA MET A 814 5.91 -12.53 -12.16
C MET A 814 5.21 -11.39 -12.92
N MET A 815 5.97 -10.46 -13.51
CA MET A 815 5.45 -9.30 -14.29
C MET A 815 5.30 -9.58 -15.76
N ASN A 816 6.20 -10.36 -16.34
CA ASN A 816 6.15 -10.70 -17.77
C ASN A 816 5.29 -11.96 -18.04
N GLY A 817 4.67 -12.53 -17.00
CA GLY A 817 3.85 -13.74 -17.08
C GLY A 817 4.64 -15.04 -17.23
N ALA A 818 5.98 -15.00 -17.26
CA ALA A 818 6.82 -16.18 -17.44
C ALA A 818 6.64 -17.22 -16.31
N ILE A 819 6.28 -16.78 -15.10
CA ILE A 819 5.96 -17.70 -14.00
C ILE A 819 4.81 -18.66 -14.34
N LYS A 820 3.89 -18.29 -15.24
CA LYS A 820 2.76 -19.17 -15.61
C LYS A 820 3.21 -20.42 -16.39
N GLN A 821 4.45 -20.41 -16.89
CA GLN A 821 5.06 -21.50 -17.65
C GLN A 821 5.96 -22.39 -16.77
N THR A 822 5.99 -22.17 -15.45
CA THR A 822 6.85 -22.94 -14.55
C THR A 822 6.11 -24.08 -13.87
N GLU A 823 6.86 -25.09 -13.42
CA GLU A 823 6.32 -26.25 -12.69
C GLU A 823 5.55 -25.84 -11.42
N PHE A 824 5.99 -24.76 -10.75
CA PHE A 824 5.29 -24.18 -9.61
C PHE A 824 3.84 -23.80 -9.96
N TRP A 825 3.63 -23.11 -11.09
CA TRP A 825 2.31 -22.64 -11.47
C TRP A 825 1.34 -23.78 -11.77
N GLU A 826 1.83 -24.83 -12.44
CA GLU A 826 1.06 -26.04 -12.67
C GLU A 826 0.68 -26.74 -11.35
N ALA A 827 1.61 -26.78 -10.39
CA ALA A 827 1.36 -27.37 -9.07
C ALA A 827 0.30 -26.57 -8.28
N VAL A 828 0.34 -25.23 -8.33
CA VAL A 828 -0.70 -24.37 -7.74
C VAL A 828 -2.07 -24.68 -8.35
N GLN A 829 -2.18 -24.74 -9.68
CA GLN A 829 -3.44 -25.01 -10.37
C GLN A 829 -4.03 -26.37 -9.98
N ARG A 830 -3.23 -27.44 -9.99
CA ARG A 830 -3.69 -28.79 -9.61
C ARG A 830 -4.10 -28.87 -8.14
N SER A 831 -3.35 -28.23 -7.25
CA SER A 831 -3.67 -28.21 -5.81
C SER A 831 -5.00 -27.51 -5.50
N ASN A 832 -5.37 -26.50 -6.30
CA ASN A 832 -6.66 -25.83 -6.19
C ASN A 832 -7.81 -26.78 -6.54
N THR A 833 -7.67 -27.58 -7.60
CA THR A 833 -8.68 -28.55 -8.05
C THR A 833 -8.95 -29.64 -7.01
N LEU A 834 -7.88 -30.20 -6.40
CA LEU A 834 -7.98 -31.25 -5.37
C LEU A 834 -8.68 -30.77 -4.07
N CYS A 835 -8.57 -29.49 -3.74
CA CYS A 835 -9.25 -28.92 -2.57
C CYS A 835 -10.76 -28.73 -2.80
N VAL A 836 -11.20 -28.52 -4.04
CA VAL A 836 -12.62 -28.28 -4.38
C VAL A 836 -13.42 -29.59 -4.30
N GLU A 837 -12.88 -30.71 -4.80
CA GLU A 837 -13.56 -32.00 -4.81
C GLU A 837 -13.75 -32.64 -3.41
N GLY A 838 -12.92 -32.26 -2.43
CA GLY A 838 -12.93 -32.85 -1.09
C GLY A 838 -14.01 -32.35 -0.13
N THR A 839 -14.77 -31.32 -0.51
CA THR A 839 -15.71 -30.63 0.42
C THR A 839 -17.19 -30.97 0.16
N GLU A 840 -17.51 -31.82 -0.81
CA GLU A 840 -18.90 -32.14 -1.16
C GLU A 840 -19.55 -33.27 -0.35
N ALA A 841 -18.82 -33.93 0.56
CA ALA A 841 -19.39 -34.98 1.37
C ALA A 841 -19.85 -34.48 2.76
N LYS A 842 -21.16 -34.17 2.86
CA LYS A 842 -21.96 -34.03 4.09
C LYS A 842 -21.89 -32.69 4.84
N SER A 843 -22.57 -31.66 4.33
CA SER A 843 -23.57 -30.94 5.15
C SER A 843 -24.48 -30.09 4.26
N SER A 844 -25.76 -30.42 4.27
CA SER A 844 -26.82 -29.57 3.72
C SER A 844 -26.97 -28.34 4.63
N SER A 845 -26.30 -27.24 4.30
CA SER A 845 -26.72 -25.91 4.73
C SER A 845 -26.77 -24.98 3.51
N ARG A 846 -27.86 -24.22 3.42
CA ARG A 846 -28.30 -23.48 2.22
C ARG A 846 -27.44 -22.23 1.91
N TYR A 847 -26.23 -22.14 2.45
CA TYR A 847 -25.32 -20.98 2.34
C TYR A 847 -24.07 -21.20 1.47
N SER A 848 -23.77 -22.42 0.99
CA SER A 848 -22.55 -22.66 0.19
C SER A 848 -22.69 -22.49 -1.33
N ARG A 849 -23.88 -22.13 -1.86
CA ARG A 849 -24.11 -22.09 -3.32
C ARG A 849 -23.91 -20.72 -3.98
N ALA A 850 -23.53 -19.69 -3.25
CA ALA A 850 -23.45 -18.32 -3.78
C ALA A 850 -22.02 -17.84 -4.14
N PHE A 851 -20.97 -18.59 -3.83
CA PHE A 851 -19.58 -18.11 -3.99
C PHE A 851 -18.64 -19.02 -4.79
N GLY A 852 -19.13 -20.13 -5.37
CA GLY A 852 -18.25 -21.16 -5.96
C GLY A 852 -18.08 -21.15 -7.48
N THR A 853 -19.10 -20.72 -8.25
CA THR A 853 -19.13 -20.98 -9.71
C THR A 853 -18.88 -19.74 -10.58
N GLY A 854 -18.56 -18.60 -9.98
CA GLY A 854 -18.30 -17.34 -10.71
C GLY A 854 -16.82 -16.94 -10.77
N MET A 855 -15.92 -17.69 -10.15
CA MET A 855 -14.50 -17.31 -10.06
C MET A 855 -13.63 -17.87 -11.19
N ASP A 856 -14.01 -18.96 -11.85
CA ASP A 856 -13.17 -19.57 -12.90
C ASP A 856 -13.07 -18.70 -14.16
N GLY A 857 -14.11 -17.92 -14.47
CA GLY A 857 -14.09 -16.93 -15.57
C GLY A 857 -13.37 -15.62 -15.26
N LEU A 858 -12.93 -15.41 -14.01
CA LEU A 858 -12.23 -14.20 -13.56
C LEU A 858 -10.70 -14.32 -13.65
N PHE A 859 -10.19 -15.52 -13.95
CA PHE A 859 -8.75 -15.80 -14.06
C PHE A 859 -8.21 -15.78 -15.49
N ASP A 860 -9.08 -15.77 -16.51
CA ASP A 860 -8.67 -15.62 -17.92
C ASP A 860 -8.29 -14.16 -18.28
N ASP A 861 -8.76 -13.17 -17.51
CA ASP A 861 -8.39 -11.75 -17.65
C ASP A 861 -7.15 -11.34 -16.82
N ALA A 862 -6.37 -12.31 -16.32
CA ALA A 862 -5.25 -12.07 -15.40
C ALA A 862 -3.93 -11.64 -16.09
N GLN A 863 -3.97 -10.63 -16.96
CA GLN A 863 -2.74 -9.99 -17.48
C GLN A 863 -2.24 -8.80 -16.64
N ASP A 864 -3.04 -8.25 -15.71
CA ASP A 864 -2.72 -6.98 -15.05
C ASP A 864 -2.63 -7.01 -13.51
N TRP A 865 -2.66 -8.18 -12.84
CA TRP A 865 -2.56 -8.22 -11.38
C TRP A 865 -1.12 -8.09 -10.89
N PRO A 866 -0.78 -7.07 -10.09
CA PRO A 866 0.55 -6.97 -9.53
C PRO A 866 0.74 -8.04 -8.44
N SER A 867 1.80 -8.84 -8.56
CA SER A 867 2.23 -9.72 -7.46
C SER A 867 3.21 -8.99 -6.54
N LEU A 868 3.49 -9.54 -5.35
CA LEU A 868 4.52 -9.01 -4.43
C LEU A 868 5.83 -8.73 -5.17
N PHE A 869 6.32 -9.70 -5.96
CA PHE A 869 7.58 -9.57 -6.70
C PHE A 869 7.52 -8.54 -7.84
N SER A 870 6.30 -8.23 -8.29
CA SER A 870 6.01 -7.42 -9.46
C SER A 870 6.07 -5.93 -9.15
N GLU A 871 5.49 -5.53 -8.00
CA GLU A 871 5.57 -4.17 -7.47
C GLU A 871 6.98 -3.88 -6.91
N TRP A 872 7.69 -4.91 -6.42
CA TRP A 872 9.01 -4.78 -5.80
C TRP A 872 10.17 -4.57 -6.78
N VAL A 873 10.07 -5.08 -8.00
CA VAL A 873 11.10 -4.90 -9.05
C VAL A 873 11.00 -3.50 -9.69
N SER A 874 9.88 -2.80 -9.54
CA SER A 874 9.71 -1.41 -10.03
C SER A 874 10.37 -0.33 -9.16
N LEU A 875 11.02 -0.69 -8.05
CA LEU A 875 11.77 0.22 -7.17
C LEU A 875 13.15 0.65 -7.73
N THR A 876 13.65 0.01 -8.78
CA THR A 876 15.01 0.26 -9.29
C THR A 876 15.08 0.42 -10.80
#